data_AF-A0A412DRX4-F1
#
_entry.id   AF-A0A412DRX4-F1
#
_cell.length_a   1.000
_cell.length_b   1.000
_cell.length_c   1.000
_cell.angle_alpha   90.00
_cell.angle_beta   90.00
_cell.angle_gamma   90.00
#
_symmetry.space_group_name_H-M   'P 1'
#
loop_
_entity.id
_entity.type
_entity.pdbx_description
1 polymer ?
#
loop_
_entity_poly.entity_id
_entity_poly.type
_entity_poly.pdbx_seq_one_letter_code
_entity_poly.pdbx_strand_id
1 'polypeptide(L)'
;MSFVPDTQNKEFQDALNLIQYTRQSVFLTGKAGTGKSTFLRYICEHTKKKHVVLAPTGIAAINAGGSTLHSFFKLPFYPLLPDDPNFSLQRGRIHEFFKYTKPHRKLLEELELVIIDEISMVRADIIDAVDRILRVYSRNLREPFGGKQILLVGDVFQLEPVVKGDEREILNRFYPTPYFFSARVFGQIDLVSIELQTVYRQTDKVFVNVLDHIRSNTVGAADLQLLNTRYGTQIEQSEADMYITLATRRDNVDYINDKKLAELPGDPVTFHGEIMGDFPESSLPTSQELVLKPGAQIIFIKNDFDRRWVNGTIGIVSGFDPIEETLYIITDDGKECDVKRESWRNIRYKYNEEKKQIEEEELGTFTQYPVRLAWAITVHKSQGLTFSRVVIDFTGGVFAGGQAYVALSRCTSLEGIQLKKPVSRADVFVRPEIVGFAQRFNNRQAIDRALKQAQADVQYVAAAKAFDQGDFETFLNEFFKAIHSRYDIEKPVVQRLIRKKLNIINRLKAENACLKQDMEKQRKRLQDYAREYYAMGNECITQARDARAALANYDKALELYPEYTDAWVRKGVTLFNENQYQEAEECLNRAVRLRPAEFKTVYNRGKLRLKLGNIEGAIADLDKATTLKPEHAGAHELFGDALMQAGKEVEAALQWRLAEELRKKRSSK
;
A
#
# COMPACT_ATOMS: atom_id res chain seq x y z
N MET A 1 6.19 -20.87 -20.70
CA MET A 1 5.51 -19.70 -21.31
C MET A 1 4.61 -19.05 -20.28
N SER A 2 4.66 -17.71 -20.18
CA SER A 2 3.81 -16.88 -19.33
C SER A 2 2.34 -17.03 -19.72
N PHE A 3 1.48 -17.20 -18.71
CA PHE A 3 0.03 -17.29 -18.90
C PHE A 3 -0.51 -15.96 -19.44
N VAL A 4 -1.25 -16.01 -20.54
CA VAL A 4 -1.99 -14.86 -21.06
C VAL A 4 -3.36 -14.86 -20.35
N PRO A 5 -3.71 -13.81 -19.59
CA PRO A 5 -5.03 -13.71 -18.98
C PRO A 5 -6.09 -13.82 -20.05
N ASP A 6 -7.16 -14.58 -19.77
CA ASP A 6 -8.30 -14.66 -20.68
C ASP A 6 -8.97 -13.27 -20.74
N THR A 7 -8.61 -12.50 -21.77
CA THR A 7 -9.13 -11.15 -22.00
C THR A 7 -10.58 -11.15 -22.44
N GLN A 8 -11.13 -12.31 -22.82
CA GLN A 8 -12.53 -12.47 -23.21
C GLN A 8 -13.43 -12.84 -22.02
N ASN A 9 -12.85 -13.35 -20.93
CA ASN A 9 -13.60 -13.73 -19.72
C ASN A 9 -13.92 -12.51 -18.85
N LYS A 10 -15.17 -12.08 -18.86
CA LYS A 10 -15.63 -10.89 -18.15
C LYS A 10 -15.48 -11.02 -16.64
N GLU A 11 -15.81 -12.17 -16.06
CA GLU A 11 -15.72 -12.42 -14.62
C GLU A 11 -14.26 -12.38 -14.15
N PHE A 12 -13.34 -12.90 -14.97
CA PHE A 12 -11.90 -12.80 -14.73
C PHE A 12 -11.44 -11.34 -14.70
N GLN A 13 -11.86 -10.53 -15.68
CA GLN A 13 -11.49 -9.12 -15.77
C GLN A 13 -12.10 -8.29 -14.63
N ASP A 14 -13.36 -8.52 -14.28
CA ASP A 14 -14.02 -7.83 -13.18
C ASP A 14 -13.32 -8.14 -11.84
N ALA A 15 -12.98 -9.41 -11.58
CA ALA A 15 -12.22 -9.79 -10.39
C ALA A 15 -10.81 -9.18 -10.37
N LEU A 16 -10.12 -9.20 -11.51
CA LEU A 16 -8.79 -8.59 -11.65
C LEU A 16 -8.81 -7.09 -11.35
N ASN A 17 -9.77 -6.36 -11.93
CA ASN A 17 -9.94 -4.93 -11.72
C ASN A 17 -10.26 -4.61 -10.25
N LEU A 18 -11.15 -5.40 -9.61
CA LEU A 18 -11.44 -5.25 -8.19
C LEU A 18 -10.19 -5.47 -7.32
N ILE A 19 -9.36 -6.46 -7.63
CA ILE A 19 -8.15 -6.74 -6.85
C ILE A 19 -7.06 -5.70 -7.10
N GLN A 20 -6.86 -5.25 -8.33
CA GLN A 20 -5.76 -4.32 -8.64
C GLN A 20 -6.05 -2.89 -8.19
N TYR A 21 -7.27 -2.40 -8.43
CA TYR A 21 -7.57 -0.96 -8.34
C TYR A 21 -8.37 -0.56 -7.10
N THR A 22 -8.76 -1.51 -6.25
CA THR A 22 -9.73 -1.27 -5.16
C THR A 22 -9.27 -1.84 -3.84
N ARG A 23 -9.88 -1.44 -2.71
CA ARG A 23 -9.70 -2.14 -1.41
C ARG A 23 -10.86 -3.09 -1.08
N GLN A 24 -11.78 -3.30 -2.03
CA GLN A 24 -12.95 -4.13 -1.83
C GLN A 24 -12.56 -5.61 -1.70
N SER A 25 -12.98 -6.26 -0.63
CA SER A 25 -12.77 -7.71 -0.49
C SER A 25 -13.62 -8.48 -1.48
N VAL A 26 -13.04 -9.51 -2.08
CA VAL A 26 -13.66 -10.31 -3.15
C VAL A 26 -13.68 -11.78 -2.74
N PHE A 27 -14.82 -12.43 -2.95
CA PHE A 27 -14.92 -13.88 -2.95
C PHE A 27 -14.95 -14.39 -4.39
N LEU A 28 -13.89 -15.09 -4.78
CA LEU A 28 -13.76 -15.73 -6.08
C LEU A 28 -14.09 -17.21 -5.95
N THR A 29 -15.16 -17.61 -6.62
CA THR A 29 -15.61 -19.00 -6.71
C THR A 29 -15.66 -19.46 -8.17
N GLY A 30 -15.95 -20.73 -8.36
CA GLY A 30 -16.10 -21.32 -9.68
C GLY A 30 -16.14 -22.83 -9.58
N LYS A 31 -16.72 -23.46 -10.60
CA LYS A 31 -16.79 -24.91 -10.72
C LYS A 31 -15.41 -25.57 -10.75
N ALA A 32 -15.37 -26.88 -10.64
CA ALA A 32 -14.12 -27.62 -10.86
C ALA A 32 -13.59 -27.30 -12.27
N GLY A 33 -12.30 -26.97 -12.39
CA GLY A 33 -11.70 -26.73 -13.71
C GLY A 33 -11.94 -25.35 -14.33
N THR A 34 -12.43 -24.36 -13.58
CA THR A 34 -12.64 -22.99 -14.10
C THR A 34 -11.42 -22.06 -14.03
N GLY A 35 -10.25 -22.60 -13.66
CA GLY A 35 -8.99 -21.83 -13.66
C GLY A 35 -8.69 -21.01 -12.40
N LYS A 36 -9.35 -21.28 -11.25
CA LYS A 36 -9.11 -20.56 -9.96
C LYS A 36 -7.63 -20.49 -9.56
N SER A 37 -6.93 -21.62 -9.53
CA SER A 37 -5.50 -21.66 -9.16
C SER A 37 -4.63 -20.91 -10.17
N THR A 38 -5.02 -20.91 -11.45
CA THR A 38 -4.35 -20.13 -12.50
C THR A 38 -4.55 -18.63 -12.28
N PHE A 39 -5.77 -18.20 -11.94
CA PHE A 39 -6.07 -16.82 -11.56
C PHE A 39 -5.23 -16.37 -10.35
N LEU A 40 -5.15 -17.20 -9.30
CA LEU A 40 -4.36 -16.90 -8.11
C LEU A 40 -2.89 -16.68 -8.45
N ARG A 41 -2.27 -17.58 -9.24
CA ARG A 41 -0.88 -17.42 -9.70
C ARG A 41 -0.68 -16.12 -10.48
N TYR A 42 -1.60 -15.81 -11.40
CA TYR A 42 -1.53 -14.57 -12.17
C TYR A 42 -1.57 -13.32 -11.28
N ILE A 43 -2.46 -13.29 -10.27
CA ILE A 43 -2.53 -12.20 -9.30
C ILE A 43 -1.21 -12.05 -8.53
N CYS A 44 -0.66 -13.14 -8.00
CA CYS A 44 0.59 -13.09 -7.24
C CYS A 44 1.77 -12.56 -8.08
N GLU A 45 1.83 -12.91 -9.37
CA GLU A 45 2.88 -12.46 -10.29
C GLU A 45 2.72 -10.99 -10.74
N HIS A 46 1.49 -10.47 -10.85
CA HIS A 46 1.23 -9.16 -11.48
C HIS A 46 0.73 -8.08 -10.52
N THR A 47 0.32 -8.43 -9.30
CA THR A 47 -0.17 -7.44 -8.34
C THR A 47 0.98 -6.58 -7.81
N LYS A 48 0.75 -5.26 -7.77
CA LYS A 48 1.68 -4.32 -7.12
C LYS A 48 1.48 -4.25 -5.60
N LYS A 49 0.42 -4.89 -5.10
CA LYS A 49 0.07 -4.86 -3.68
C LYS A 49 1.00 -5.75 -2.88
N LYS A 50 1.39 -5.27 -1.71
CA LYS A 50 2.09 -6.08 -0.71
C LYS A 50 1.11 -7.16 -0.23
N HIS A 51 1.33 -8.40 -0.67
CA HIS A 51 0.38 -9.48 -0.47
C HIS A 51 0.99 -10.68 0.25
N VAL A 52 0.12 -11.52 0.81
CA VAL A 52 0.46 -12.85 1.35
C VAL A 52 -0.55 -13.87 0.85
N VAL A 53 -0.10 -15.09 0.62
CA VAL A 53 -0.95 -16.22 0.24
C VAL A 53 -1.05 -17.17 1.43
N LEU A 54 -2.28 -17.42 1.86
CA LEU A 54 -2.61 -18.23 3.01
C LEU A 54 -3.56 -19.37 2.63
N ALA A 55 -3.48 -20.48 3.34
CA ALA A 55 -4.41 -21.60 3.17
C ALA A 55 -4.75 -22.26 4.53
N PRO A 56 -5.85 -23.02 4.64
CA PRO A 56 -6.25 -23.68 5.88
C PRO A 56 -5.34 -24.86 6.27
N THR A 57 -4.78 -25.58 5.29
CA THR A 57 -3.97 -26.80 5.51
C THR A 57 -2.56 -26.64 4.95
N GLY A 58 -1.60 -27.40 5.49
CA GLY A 58 -0.19 -27.35 5.07
C GLY A 58 0.00 -27.68 3.58
N ILE A 59 -0.67 -28.73 3.09
CA ILE A 59 -0.60 -29.14 1.68
C ILE A 59 -1.17 -28.04 0.76
N ALA A 60 -2.32 -27.45 1.12
CA ALA A 60 -2.90 -26.36 0.34
C ALA A 60 -1.98 -25.13 0.32
N ALA A 61 -1.34 -24.80 1.44
CA ALA A 61 -0.40 -23.69 1.53
C ALA A 61 0.81 -23.91 0.63
N ILE A 62 1.42 -25.11 0.64
CA ILE A 62 2.55 -25.46 -0.22
C ILE A 62 2.15 -25.38 -1.71
N ASN A 63 0.98 -25.91 -2.08
CA ASN A 63 0.50 -25.89 -3.46
C ASN A 63 0.19 -24.48 -3.97
N ALA A 64 -0.28 -23.60 -3.08
CA ALA A 64 -0.53 -22.19 -3.39
C ALA A 64 0.75 -21.32 -3.35
N GLY A 65 1.89 -21.88 -2.92
CA GLY A 65 3.14 -21.12 -2.73
C GLY A 65 3.07 -20.16 -1.55
N GLY A 66 2.37 -20.53 -0.48
CA GLY A 66 2.07 -19.69 0.67
C GLY A 66 2.36 -20.35 2.02
N SER A 67 1.72 -19.82 3.06
CA SER A 67 1.81 -20.36 4.43
C SER A 67 0.42 -20.68 5.00
N THR A 68 0.34 -21.41 6.11
CA THR A 68 -0.97 -21.69 6.71
C THR A 68 -1.51 -20.49 7.49
N LEU A 69 -2.83 -20.32 7.55
CA LEU A 69 -3.50 -19.31 8.39
C LEU A 69 -3.02 -19.38 9.85
N HIS A 70 -2.92 -20.60 10.38
CA HIS A 70 -2.48 -20.87 11.74
C HIS A 70 -1.03 -20.44 11.98
N SER A 71 -0.12 -20.73 11.05
CA SER A 71 1.29 -20.34 11.17
C SER A 71 1.46 -18.83 11.04
N PHE A 72 0.84 -18.22 10.02
CA PHE A 72 0.98 -16.78 9.75
C PHE A 72 0.42 -15.92 10.88
N PHE A 73 -0.82 -16.18 11.32
CA PHE A 73 -1.48 -15.40 12.37
C PHE A 73 -1.23 -15.97 13.78
N LYS A 74 -0.44 -17.04 13.94
CA LYS A 74 -0.24 -17.75 15.21
C LYS A 74 -1.57 -18.13 15.89
N LEU A 75 -2.51 -18.65 15.11
CA LEU A 75 -3.82 -19.04 15.62
C LEU A 75 -3.72 -20.40 16.33
N PRO A 76 -4.34 -20.55 17.51
CA PRO A 76 -4.45 -21.85 18.17
C PRO A 76 -5.50 -22.74 17.50
N PHE A 77 -5.41 -24.05 17.73
CA PHE A 77 -6.28 -25.07 17.12
C PHE A 77 -7.60 -25.34 17.88
N TYR A 78 -8.12 -24.36 18.62
CA TYR A 78 -9.42 -24.43 19.31
C TYR A 78 -10.38 -23.34 18.80
N PRO A 79 -11.70 -23.43 19.08
CA PRO A 79 -12.67 -22.42 18.66
C PRO A 79 -12.35 -21.00 19.17
N LEU A 80 -12.27 -20.02 18.26
CA LEU A 80 -11.86 -18.64 18.57
C LEU A 80 -13.04 -17.69 18.72
N LEU A 81 -13.54 -17.53 19.95
CA LEU A 81 -14.81 -16.85 20.17
C LEU A 81 -14.69 -15.30 20.11
N PRO A 82 -15.71 -14.60 19.59
CA PRO A 82 -15.71 -13.12 19.54
C PRO A 82 -15.59 -12.41 20.89
N ASP A 83 -16.04 -13.05 21.96
CA ASP A 83 -16.02 -12.57 23.34
C ASP A 83 -14.85 -13.16 24.15
N ASP A 84 -13.91 -13.86 23.50
CA ASP A 84 -12.74 -14.42 24.16
C ASP A 84 -11.97 -13.31 24.90
N PRO A 85 -11.77 -13.45 26.23
CA PRO A 85 -11.03 -12.48 27.02
C PRO A 85 -9.60 -12.21 26.52
N ASN A 86 -8.98 -13.17 25.81
CA ASN A 86 -7.66 -13.04 25.21
C ASN A 86 -7.66 -12.08 24.02
N PHE A 87 -8.80 -11.90 23.33
CA PHE A 87 -8.96 -10.94 22.24
C PHE A 87 -9.42 -9.55 22.68
N SER A 88 -9.51 -9.33 24.00
CA SER A 88 -9.87 -8.03 24.55
C SER A 88 -8.83 -6.96 24.21
N LEU A 89 -9.33 -5.79 23.81
CA LEU A 89 -8.54 -4.57 23.64
C LEU A 89 -8.15 -3.96 24.99
N GLN A 90 -8.85 -4.33 26.06
CA GLN A 90 -8.58 -3.83 27.40
C GLN A 90 -7.30 -4.46 27.96
N ARG A 91 -6.49 -3.62 28.62
CA ARG A 91 -5.22 -4.04 29.25
C ARG A 91 -4.21 -4.69 28.30
N GLY A 92 -4.37 -4.53 26.98
CA GLY A 92 -3.42 -5.05 26.00
C GLY A 92 -3.39 -6.58 25.87
N ARG A 93 -4.41 -7.31 26.35
CA ARG A 93 -4.44 -8.78 26.38
C ARG A 93 -4.17 -9.42 25.02
N ILE A 94 -4.73 -8.86 23.95
CA ILE A 94 -4.48 -9.36 22.59
C ILE A 94 -2.99 -9.34 22.21
N HIS A 95 -2.24 -8.34 22.69
CA HIS A 95 -0.80 -8.26 22.47
C HIS A 95 -0.01 -9.29 23.31
N GLU A 96 -0.48 -9.58 24.52
CA GLU A 96 0.09 -10.58 25.42
C GLU A 96 -0.19 -12.01 24.94
N PHE A 97 -1.34 -12.24 24.31
CA PHE A 97 -1.74 -13.55 23.80
C PHE A 97 -0.95 -13.94 22.54
N PHE A 98 -0.99 -13.11 21.49
CA PHE A 98 -0.35 -13.43 20.21
C PHE A 98 1.17 -13.21 20.21
N LYS A 99 1.69 -12.34 21.08
CA LYS A 99 3.13 -12.04 21.24
C LYS A 99 3.85 -11.84 19.90
N TYR A 100 3.25 -11.09 18.97
CA TYR A 100 3.91 -10.79 17.70
C TYR A 100 5.18 -9.96 17.91
N THR A 101 6.25 -10.38 17.24
CA THR A 101 7.54 -9.70 17.22
C THR A 101 7.43 -8.37 16.47
N LYS A 102 8.35 -7.42 16.69
CA LYS A 102 8.35 -6.13 15.97
C LYS A 102 8.31 -6.31 14.44
N PRO A 103 9.13 -7.20 13.82
CA PRO A 103 9.06 -7.43 12.37
C PRO A 103 7.70 -7.93 11.89
N HIS A 104 7.08 -8.86 12.63
CA HIS A 104 5.77 -9.39 12.26
C HIS A 104 4.65 -8.35 12.42
N ARG A 105 4.71 -7.50 13.45
CA ARG A 105 3.79 -6.36 13.57
C ARG A 105 3.93 -5.39 12.39
N LYS A 106 5.16 -5.12 11.96
CA LYS A 106 5.44 -4.26 10.80
C LYS A 106 4.91 -4.89 9.51
N LEU A 107 5.07 -6.20 9.34
CA LEU A 107 4.48 -6.96 8.24
C LEU A 107 2.95 -6.78 8.18
N LEU A 108 2.24 -7.00 9.30
CA LEU A 108 0.77 -6.81 9.36
C LEU A 108 0.34 -5.35 9.13
N GLU A 109 1.15 -4.39 9.57
CA GLU A 109 0.89 -2.95 9.35
C GLU A 109 1.01 -2.59 7.86
N GLU A 110 2.03 -3.11 7.17
CA GLU A 110 2.33 -2.78 5.77
C GLU A 110 1.61 -3.65 4.75
N LEU A 111 1.05 -4.79 5.17
CA LEU A 111 0.25 -5.67 4.31
C LEU A 111 -0.85 -4.90 3.59
N GLU A 112 -1.23 -5.28 2.37
CA GLU A 112 -2.32 -4.62 1.63
C GLU A 112 -3.39 -5.61 1.18
N LEU A 113 -2.97 -6.83 0.82
CA LEU A 113 -3.83 -7.89 0.30
C LEU A 113 -3.55 -9.22 1.03
N VAL A 114 -4.60 -9.84 1.57
CA VAL A 114 -4.53 -11.22 2.10
C VAL A 114 -5.28 -12.12 1.15
N ILE A 115 -4.59 -13.09 0.56
CA ILE A 115 -5.20 -14.10 -0.31
C ILE A 115 -5.38 -15.37 0.53
N ILE A 116 -6.61 -15.90 0.59
CA ILE A 116 -6.91 -17.15 1.29
C ILE A 116 -7.43 -18.15 0.25
N ASP A 117 -6.62 -19.16 -0.07
CA ASP A 117 -7.02 -20.27 -0.93
C ASP A 117 -7.74 -21.36 -0.12
N GLU A 118 -8.58 -22.14 -0.80
CA GLU A 118 -9.45 -23.17 -0.22
C GLU A 118 -10.31 -22.65 0.96
N ILE A 119 -10.88 -21.45 0.79
CA ILE A 119 -11.66 -20.77 1.84
C ILE A 119 -12.86 -21.59 2.35
N SER A 120 -13.39 -22.52 1.55
CA SER A 120 -14.53 -23.36 1.94
C SER A 120 -14.23 -24.23 3.17
N MET A 121 -12.96 -24.54 3.43
CA MET A 121 -12.53 -25.31 4.61
C MET A 121 -12.28 -24.43 5.85
N VAL A 122 -12.39 -23.11 5.74
CA VAL A 122 -12.13 -22.17 6.84
C VAL A 122 -13.41 -21.91 7.63
N ARG A 123 -13.31 -21.97 8.95
CA ARG A 123 -14.44 -21.70 9.85
C ARG A 123 -14.69 -20.20 10.03
N ALA A 124 -15.93 -19.84 10.36
CA ALA A 124 -16.35 -18.45 10.62
C ALA A 124 -15.53 -17.76 11.73
N ASP A 125 -15.23 -18.47 12.82
CA ASP A 125 -14.46 -17.96 13.97
C ASP A 125 -13.05 -17.54 13.59
N ILE A 126 -12.41 -18.30 12.68
CA ILE A 126 -11.07 -18.00 12.17
C ILE A 126 -11.08 -16.67 11.41
N ILE A 127 -12.10 -16.41 10.60
CA ILE A 127 -12.19 -15.15 9.83
C ILE A 127 -12.39 -13.94 10.75
N ASP A 128 -13.25 -14.05 11.77
CA ASP A 128 -13.44 -12.97 12.74
C ASP A 128 -12.18 -12.75 13.61
N ALA A 129 -11.44 -13.81 13.93
CA ALA A 129 -10.14 -13.69 14.60
C ALA A 129 -9.12 -12.94 13.72
N VAL A 130 -9.06 -13.27 12.43
CA VAL A 130 -8.22 -12.55 11.44
C VAL A 130 -8.63 -11.08 11.32
N ASP A 131 -9.93 -10.78 11.24
CA ASP A 131 -10.45 -9.40 11.26
C ASP A 131 -9.96 -8.64 12.49
N ARG A 132 -10.11 -9.24 13.68
CA ARG A 132 -9.70 -8.65 14.94
C ARG A 132 -8.20 -8.38 14.99
N ILE A 133 -7.37 -9.34 14.57
CA ILE A 133 -5.92 -9.21 14.50
C ILE A 133 -5.54 -8.04 13.59
N LEU A 134 -6.04 -8.03 12.35
CA LEU A 134 -5.67 -6.99 11.37
C LEU A 134 -6.11 -5.59 11.84
N ARG A 135 -7.32 -5.45 12.41
CA ARG A 135 -7.78 -4.18 13.00
C ARG A 135 -6.82 -3.62 14.05
N VAL A 136 -6.35 -4.48 14.95
CA VAL A 136 -5.46 -4.08 16.05
C VAL A 136 -4.06 -3.75 15.54
N TYR A 137 -3.46 -4.66 14.78
CA TYR A 137 -2.06 -4.54 14.38
C TYR A 137 -1.84 -3.57 13.21
N SER A 138 -2.87 -3.27 12.42
CA SER A 138 -2.85 -2.17 11.44
C SER A 138 -3.29 -0.82 12.03
N ARG A 139 -3.59 -0.76 13.35
CA ARG A 139 -4.03 0.45 14.07
C ARG A 139 -5.29 1.09 13.48
N ASN A 140 -6.17 0.28 12.91
CA ASN A 140 -7.40 0.70 12.25
C ASN A 140 -8.57 -0.13 12.76
N LEU A 141 -9.08 0.22 13.95
CA LEU A 141 -10.20 -0.51 14.58
C LEU A 141 -11.55 -0.29 13.88
N ARG A 142 -11.67 0.77 13.08
CA ARG A 142 -12.95 1.20 12.49
C ARG A 142 -13.28 0.43 11.21
N GLU A 143 -12.27 0.16 10.41
CA GLU A 143 -12.45 -0.53 9.14
C GLU A 143 -12.32 -2.05 9.31
N PRO A 144 -13.21 -2.83 8.69
CA PRO A 144 -13.06 -4.27 8.55
C PRO A 144 -11.68 -4.67 8.02
N PHE A 145 -11.13 -5.74 8.60
CA PHE A 145 -9.78 -6.24 8.39
C PHE A 145 -8.69 -5.16 8.52
N GLY A 146 -8.92 -4.11 9.30
CA GLY A 146 -7.97 -3.01 9.44
C GLY A 146 -7.77 -2.18 8.15
N GLY A 147 -8.73 -2.24 7.21
CA GLY A 147 -8.65 -1.60 5.90
C GLY A 147 -7.83 -2.39 4.87
N LYS A 148 -7.45 -3.63 5.19
CA LYS A 148 -6.77 -4.57 4.28
C LYS A 148 -7.78 -5.22 3.34
N GLN A 149 -7.40 -5.44 2.10
CA GLN A 149 -8.23 -6.18 1.15
C GLN A 149 -8.08 -7.67 1.36
N ILE A 150 -9.18 -8.42 1.33
CA ILE A 150 -9.17 -9.88 1.43
C ILE A 150 -9.66 -10.48 0.10
N LEU A 151 -8.87 -11.37 -0.48
CA LEU A 151 -9.26 -12.21 -1.61
C LEU A 151 -9.48 -13.63 -1.11
N LEU A 152 -10.74 -14.07 -1.12
CA LEU A 152 -11.16 -15.39 -0.71
C LEU A 152 -11.32 -16.25 -1.96
N VAL A 153 -10.56 -17.33 -2.10
CA VAL A 153 -10.62 -18.23 -3.26
C VAL A 153 -11.05 -19.61 -2.80
N GLY A 154 -12.05 -20.18 -3.47
CA GLY A 154 -12.50 -21.55 -3.18
C GLY A 154 -13.90 -21.81 -3.70
N ASP A 155 -14.36 -23.05 -3.56
CA ASP A 155 -15.68 -23.48 -4.05
C ASP A 155 -16.55 -23.94 -2.87
N VAL A 156 -17.57 -23.16 -2.53
CA VAL A 156 -18.46 -23.42 -1.38
C VAL A 156 -19.25 -24.73 -1.50
N PHE A 157 -19.38 -25.27 -2.70
CA PHE A 157 -20.08 -26.54 -2.94
C PHE A 157 -19.17 -27.77 -2.80
N GLN A 158 -17.88 -27.58 -2.52
CA GLN A 158 -16.95 -28.65 -2.20
C GLN A 158 -17.03 -28.99 -0.71
N LEU A 159 -15.90 -29.38 -0.10
CA LEU A 159 -15.87 -29.83 1.27
C LEU A 159 -16.11 -28.67 2.25
N GLU A 160 -16.98 -28.95 3.22
CA GLU A 160 -17.28 -28.10 4.36
C GLU A 160 -16.13 -28.10 5.39
N PRO A 161 -16.02 -27.07 6.25
CA PRO A 161 -15.01 -27.06 7.30
C PRO A 161 -15.26 -28.23 8.26
N VAL A 162 -14.18 -28.92 8.64
CA VAL A 162 -14.27 -30.02 9.61
C VAL A 162 -14.43 -29.42 11.02
N VAL A 163 -15.58 -29.68 11.65
CA VAL A 163 -15.91 -29.22 12.99
C VAL A 163 -16.30 -30.42 13.84
N LYS A 164 -15.61 -30.62 14.96
CA LYS A 164 -15.92 -31.70 15.91
C LYS A 164 -17.23 -31.42 16.65
N GLY A 165 -17.85 -32.44 17.22
CA GLY A 165 -19.16 -32.33 17.87
C GLY A 165 -19.19 -31.33 19.03
N ASP A 166 -18.17 -31.38 19.88
CA ASP A 166 -17.93 -30.46 21.01
C ASP A 166 -17.68 -29.02 20.55
N GLU A 167 -16.84 -28.83 19.53
CA GLU A 167 -16.57 -27.51 18.94
C GLU A 167 -17.83 -26.88 18.34
N ARG A 168 -18.68 -27.69 17.73
CA ARG A 168 -19.92 -27.24 17.09
C ARG A 168 -20.91 -26.64 18.09
N GLU A 169 -21.06 -27.24 19.27
CA GLU A 169 -21.94 -26.71 20.33
C GLU A 169 -21.49 -25.34 20.82
N ILE A 170 -20.18 -25.11 20.88
CA ILE A 170 -19.59 -23.83 21.27
C ILE A 170 -19.82 -22.78 20.18
N LEU A 171 -19.50 -23.12 18.93
CA LEU A 171 -19.60 -22.19 17.79
C LEU A 171 -21.04 -21.76 17.50
N ASN A 172 -22.00 -22.67 17.63
CA ASN A 172 -23.43 -22.41 17.37
C ASN A 172 -24.04 -21.32 18.28
N ARG A 173 -23.39 -20.99 19.40
CA ARG A 173 -23.81 -19.88 20.28
C ARG A 173 -23.52 -18.51 19.67
N PHE A 174 -22.53 -18.42 18.79
CA PHE A 174 -22.02 -17.15 18.25
C PHE A 174 -22.27 -17.00 16.75
N TYR A 175 -22.39 -18.12 16.04
CA TYR A 175 -22.47 -18.20 14.59
C TYR A 175 -23.67 -19.08 14.18
N PRO A 176 -24.47 -18.66 13.18
CA PRO A 176 -25.55 -19.50 12.65
C PRO A 176 -25.04 -20.80 12.02
N THR A 177 -23.87 -20.76 11.36
CA THR A 177 -23.23 -21.91 10.74
C THR A 177 -21.71 -21.79 10.85
N PRO A 178 -20.95 -22.89 10.70
CA PRO A 178 -19.49 -22.85 10.75
C PRO A 178 -18.84 -22.27 9.48
N TYR A 179 -19.60 -22.03 8.39
CA TYR A 179 -19.03 -21.56 7.12
C TYR A 179 -18.42 -20.16 7.24
N PHE A 180 -17.31 -19.91 6.53
CA PHE A 180 -16.62 -18.62 6.55
C PHE A 180 -17.56 -17.41 6.32
N PHE A 181 -18.55 -17.53 5.44
CA PHE A 181 -19.49 -16.45 5.10
C PHE A 181 -20.46 -16.11 6.24
N SER A 182 -20.50 -16.90 7.32
CA SER A 182 -21.24 -16.59 8.55
C SER A 182 -20.43 -15.75 9.55
N ALA A 183 -19.18 -15.40 9.23
CA ALA A 183 -18.37 -14.51 10.07
C ALA A 183 -19.03 -13.12 10.21
N ARG A 184 -18.97 -12.54 11.41
CA ARG A 184 -19.67 -11.29 11.75
C ARG A 184 -19.14 -10.10 10.95
N VAL A 185 -17.85 -10.13 10.58
CA VAL A 185 -17.23 -9.10 9.75
C VAL A 185 -17.93 -8.91 8.41
N PHE A 186 -18.49 -9.98 7.80
CA PHE A 186 -19.22 -9.87 6.53
C PHE A 186 -20.61 -9.26 6.67
N GLY A 187 -21.10 -9.02 7.89
CA GLY A 187 -22.26 -8.15 8.12
C GLY A 187 -21.91 -6.65 8.04
N GLN A 188 -20.62 -6.29 8.08
CA GLN A 188 -20.13 -4.90 8.05
C GLN A 188 -19.54 -4.50 6.70
N ILE A 189 -19.31 -5.47 5.79
CA ILE A 189 -18.80 -5.23 4.44
C ILE A 189 -19.67 -5.92 3.40
N ASP A 190 -19.71 -5.34 2.20
CA ASP A 190 -20.33 -5.98 1.05
C ASP A 190 -19.33 -6.92 0.37
N LEU A 191 -19.38 -8.22 0.66
CA LEU A 191 -18.47 -9.20 0.06
C LEU A 191 -18.88 -9.47 -1.40
N VAL A 192 -18.17 -8.85 -2.34
CA VAL A 192 -18.42 -9.03 -3.77
C VAL A 192 -18.05 -10.45 -4.17
N SER A 193 -19.03 -11.22 -4.62
CA SER A 193 -18.86 -12.64 -4.96
C SER A 193 -18.89 -12.83 -6.47
N ILE A 194 -17.79 -13.31 -7.04
CA ILE A 194 -17.62 -13.56 -8.47
C ILE A 194 -17.43 -15.05 -8.70
N GLU A 195 -18.29 -15.65 -9.52
CA GLU A 195 -18.21 -17.03 -9.95
C GLU A 195 -17.66 -17.12 -11.38
N LEU A 196 -16.50 -17.75 -11.54
CA LEU A 196 -15.95 -18.10 -12.85
C LEU A 196 -16.80 -19.21 -13.49
N GLN A 197 -17.41 -18.92 -14.64
CA GLN A 197 -18.36 -19.82 -15.30
C GLN A 197 -17.74 -20.71 -16.37
N THR A 198 -16.66 -20.26 -17.01
CA THR A 198 -15.98 -21.02 -18.09
C THR A 198 -15.24 -22.23 -17.51
N VAL A 199 -15.68 -23.44 -17.88
CA VAL A 199 -15.06 -24.71 -17.49
C VAL A 199 -14.09 -25.15 -18.59
N TYR A 200 -12.81 -25.33 -18.24
CA TYR A 200 -11.76 -25.77 -19.18
C TYR A 200 -11.42 -27.26 -19.07
N ARG A 201 -11.83 -27.90 -17.97
CA ARG A 201 -11.37 -29.25 -17.60
C ARG A 201 -12.19 -30.38 -18.24
N GLN A 202 -13.52 -30.27 -18.25
CA GLN A 202 -14.41 -31.29 -18.78
C GLN A 202 -14.85 -30.94 -20.19
N THR A 203 -14.79 -31.93 -21.09
CA THR A 203 -15.19 -31.78 -22.49
C THR A 203 -16.65 -32.20 -22.72
N ASP A 204 -17.19 -33.08 -21.88
CA ASP A 204 -18.55 -33.62 -21.98
C ASP A 204 -19.60 -32.69 -21.34
N LYS A 205 -20.40 -32.03 -22.18
CA LYS A 205 -21.48 -31.12 -21.73
C LYS A 205 -22.58 -31.84 -20.94
N VAL A 206 -22.89 -33.10 -21.26
CA VAL A 206 -23.93 -33.86 -20.55
C VAL A 206 -23.46 -34.14 -19.12
N PHE A 207 -22.23 -34.61 -18.98
CA PHE A 207 -21.64 -34.86 -17.66
C PHE A 207 -21.49 -33.58 -16.83
N VAL A 208 -21.10 -32.46 -17.45
CA VAL A 208 -21.04 -31.15 -16.78
C VAL A 208 -22.42 -30.75 -16.23
N ASN A 209 -23.51 -30.95 -16.99
CA ASN A 209 -24.86 -30.65 -16.53
C ASN A 209 -25.27 -31.53 -15.33
N VAL A 210 -24.91 -32.82 -15.34
CA VAL A 210 -25.16 -33.71 -14.20
C VAL A 210 -24.41 -33.21 -12.96
N LEU A 211 -23.14 -32.85 -13.10
CA LEU A 211 -22.34 -32.30 -12.00
C LEU A 211 -22.94 -30.99 -11.46
N ASP A 212 -23.50 -30.15 -12.35
CA ASP A 212 -24.19 -28.92 -11.96
C ASP A 212 -25.49 -29.18 -11.19
N HIS A 213 -26.27 -30.20 -11.59
CA HIS A 213 -27.47 -30.60 -10.86
C HIS A 213 -27.14 -31.19 -9.48
N ILE A 214 -26.03 -31.93 -9.36
CA ILE A 214 -25.52 -32.39 -8.05
C ILE A 214 -25.08 -31.20 -7.20
N ARG A 215 -24.30 -30.28 -7.78
CA ARG A 215 -23.80 -29.06 -7.12
C ARG A 215 -24.94 -28.18 -6.60
N SER A 216 -26.03 -28.05 -7.35
CA SER A 216 -27.19 -27.22 -7.00
C SER A 216 -28.28 -27.96 -6.23
N ASN A 217 -28.09 -29.25 -5.94
CA ASN A 217 -29.07 -30.12 -5.28
C ASN A 217 -30.41 -30.24 -6.04
N THR A 218 -30.39 -30.11 -7.37
CA THR A 218 -31.55 -30.26 -8.27
C THR A 218 -31.54 -31.58 -9.03
N VAL A 219 -30.71 -32.55 -8.61
CA VAL A 219 -30.53 -33.83 -9.28
C VAL A 219 -31.86 -34.58 -9.46
N GLY A 220 -32.18 -34.89 -10.72
CA GLY A 220 -33.39 -35.61 -11.09
C GLY A 220 -33.21 -37.13 -11.08
N ALA A 221 -34.30 -37.87 -11.27
CA ALA A 221 -34.24 -39.32 -11.41
C ALA A 221 -33.44 -39.75 -12.65
N ALA A 222 -33.54 -38.98 -13.75
CA ALA A 222 -32.78 -39.24 -14.98
C ALA A 222 -31.26 -39.08 -14.77
N ASP A 223 -30.83 -38.06 -14.03
CA ASP A 223 -29.41 -37.83 -13.71
C ASP A 223 -28.85 -38.98 -12.86
N LEU A 224 -29.59 -39.41 -11.84
CA LEU A 224 -29.19 -40.56 -11.01
C LEU A 224 -29.17 -41.86 -11.79
N GLN A 225 -30.14 -42.09 -12.69
CA GLN A 225 -30.12 -43.25 -13.57
C GLN A 225 -28.89 -43.22 -14.48
N LEU A 226 -28.58 -42.07 -15.07
CA LEU A 226 -27.41 -41.88 -15.92
C LEU A 226 -26.10 -42.17 -15.15
N LEU A 227 -25.93 -41.66 -13.93
CA LEU A 227 -24.78 -41.98 -13.08
C LEU A 227 -24.73 -43.48 -12.76
N ASN A 228 -25.88 -44.06 -12.41
CA ASN A 228 -25.98 -45.47 -12.04
C ASN A 228 -25.81 -46.43 -13.21
N THR A 229 -25.79 -45.97 -14.47
CA THR A 229 -25.31 -46.79 -15.60
C THR A 229 -23.84 -47.22 -15.42
N ARG A 230 -23.07 -46.49 -14.60
CA ARG A 230 -21.68 -46.78 -14.26
C ARG A 230 -21.52 -47.67 -13.02
N TYR A 231 -22.62 -48.14 -12.44
CA TYR A 231 -22.59 -49.13 -11.36
C TYR A 231 -22.40 -50.53 -11.94
N GLY A 232 -21.41 -51.26 -11.43
CA GLY A 232 -21.16 -52.65 -11.85
C GLY A 232 -20.58 -52.81 -13.26
N THR A 233 -20.34 -51.71 -13.99
CA THR A 233 -19.54 -51.75 -15.22
C THR A 233 -18.13 -52.21 -14.87
N GLN A 234 -17.63 -53.23 -15.56
CA GLN A 234 -16.22 -53.57 -15.48
C GLN A 234 -15.48 -52.55 -16.34
N ILE A 235 -14.62 -51.74 -15.73
CA ILE A 235 -13.51 -51.16 -16.49
C ILE A 235 -12.75 -52.39 -16.99
N GLU A 236 -12.63 -52.57 -18.31
CA GLU A 236 -11.91 -53.72 -18.88
C GLU A 236 -10.56 -53.81 -18.17
N GLN A 237 -10.34 -54.92 -17.47
CA GLN A 237 -9.10 -55.20 -16.72
C GLN A 237 -7.97 -55.55 -17.68
N SER A 238 -7.83 -54.79 -18.78
CA SER A 238 -6.55 -54.69 -19.44
C SER A 238 -5.58 -54.11 -18.40
N GLU A 239 -4.50 -54.81 -18.10
CA GLU A 239 -3.42 -54.30 -17.24
C GLU A 239 -2.85 -52.97 -17.74
N ALA A 240 -3.18 -52.55 -18.98
CA ALA A 240 -2.84 -51.26 -19.55
C ALA A 240 -3.70 -50.07 -19.05
N ASP A 241 -4.88 -50.31 -18.46
CA ASP A 241 -5.81 -49.24 -18.08
C ASP A 241 -5.66 -48.86 -16.60
N MET A 242 -4.75 -47.93 -16.33
CA MET A 242 -4.54 -47.36 -14.99
C MET A 242 -5.82 -46.69 -14.46
N TYR A 243 -6.20 -46.96 -13.20
CA TYR A 243 -7.36 -46.34 -12.55
C TYR A 243 -7.07 -46.01 -11.09
N ILE A 244 -7.74 -45.00 -10.54
CA ILE A 244 -7.60 -44.61 -9.13
C ILE A 244 -8.90 -44.78 -8.35
N THR A 245 -8.81 -45.36 -7.16
CA THR A 245 -9.97 -45.52 -6.27
C THR A 245 -10.13 -44.29 -5.37
N LEU A 246 -11.29 -43.63 -5.42
CA LEU A 246 -11.65 -42.54 -4.53
C LEU A 246 -12.55 -43.07 -3.41
N ALA A 247 -12.02 -43.14 -2.19
CA ALA A 247 -12.77 -43.64 -1.03
C ALA A 247 -13.03 -42.54 0.01
N THR A 248 -14.10 -42.69 0.79
CA THR A 248 -14.49 -41.67 1.79
C THR A 248 -13.68 -41.75 3.09
N ARG A 249 -13.14 -42.92 3.41
CA ARG A 249 -12.41 -43.17 4.67
C ARG A 249 -10.94 -43.51 4.42
N ARG A 250 -10.07 -43.08 5.35
CA ARG A 250 -8.62 -43.22 5.24
C ARG A 250 -8.14 -44.66 5.44
N ASP A 251 -8.73 -45.38 6.39
CA ASP A 251 -8.48 -46.80 6.65
C ASP A 251 -8.63 -47.67 5.39
N ASN A 252 -9.69 -47.44 4.61
CA ASN A 252 -9.94 -48.19 3.38
C ASN A 252 -8.92 -47.84 2.28
N VAL A 253 -8.47 -46.59 2.22
CA VAL A 253 -7.43 -46.14 1.28
C VAL A 253 -6.10 -46.80 1.59
N ASP A 254 -5.71 -46.77 2.86
CA ASP A 254 -4.45 -47.35 3.33
C ASP A 254 -4.47 -48.88 3.09
N TYR A 255 -5.58 -49.56 3.42
CA TYR A 255 -5.77 -50.99 3.12
C TYR A 255 -5.61 -51.35 1.63
N ILE A 256 -6.24 -50.59 0.72
CA ILE A 256 -6.15 -50.87 -0.72
C ILE A 256 -4.71 -50.70 -1.22
N ASN A 257 -4.05 -49.62 -0.81
CA ASN A 257 -2.69 -49.32 -1.23
C ASN A 257 -1.70 -50.37 -0.70
N ASP A 258 -1.80 -50.74 0.58
CA ASP A 258 -0.92 -51.73 1.20
C ASP A 258 -1.12 -53.12 0.60
N LYS A 259 -2.38 -53.52 0.38
CA LYS A 259 -2.72 -54.79 -0.27
C LYS A 259 -2.14 -54.85 -1.68
N LYS A 260 -2.34 -53.81 -2.49
CA LYS A 260 -1.86 -53.76 -3.87
C LYS A 260 -0.33 -53.74 -3.95
N LEU A 261 0.34 -53.05 -3.04
CA LEU A 261 1.80 -53.07 -2.95
C LEU A 261 2.32 -54.45 -2.54
N ALA A 262 1.63 -55.15 -1.62
CA ALA A 262 2.00 -56.49 -1.18
C ALA A 262 1.83 -57.55 -2.29
N GLU A 263 0.80 -57.42 -3.14
CA GLU A 263 0.53 -58.31 -4.29
C GLU A 263 1.62 -58.25 -5.37
N LEU A 264 2.37 -57.15 -5.47
CA LEU A 264 3.41 -57.00 -6.49
C LEU A 264 4.65 -57.88 -6.21
N PRO A 265 5.21 -58.52 -7.25
CA PRO A 265 6.45 -59.29 -7.13
C PRO A 265 7.63 -58.37 -6.84
N GLY A 266 8.67 -58.93 -6.21
CA GLY A 266 9.88 -58.21 -5.85
C GLY A 266 9.85 -57.56 -4.47
N ASP A 267 11.04 -57.22 -3.98
CA ASP A 267 11.24 -56.61 -2.67
C ASP A 267 10.95 -55.10 -2.73
N PRO A 268 10.32 -54.54 -1.69
CA PRO A 268 10.09 -53.10 -1.60
C PRO A 268 11.40 -52.33 -1.45
N VAL A 269 11.50 -51.21 -2.15
CA VAL A 269 12.58 -50.23 -2.01
C VAL A 269 12.04 -49.03 -1.23
N THR A 270 12.74 -48.65 -0.17
CA THR A 270 12.38 -47.48 0.65
C THR A 270 13.26 -46.31 0.29
N PHE A 271 12.63 -45.21 -0.15
CA PHE A 271 13.29 -43.95 -0.43
C PHE A 271 13.09 -42.99 0.74
N HIS A 272 14.19 -42.55 1.35
CA HIS A 272 14.14 -41.62 2.49
C HIS A 272 14.16 -40.16 2.00
N GLY A 273 13.19 -39.39 2.47
CA GLY A 273 13.09 -37.96 2.23
C GLY A 273 13.96 -37.19 3.21
N GLU A 274 14.59 -36.12 2.72
CA GLU A 274 15.48 -35.26 3.50
C GLU A 274 14.75 -34.01 3.95
N ILE A 275 14.85 -33.69 5.24
CA ILE A 275 14.34 -32.45 5.81
C ILE A 275 15.53 -31.60 6.23
N MET A 276 15.64 -30.38 5.70
CA MET A 276 16.61 -29.38 6.12
C MET A 276 15.87 -28.18 6.73
N GLY A 277 16.30 -27.72 7.91
CA GLY A 277 15.65 -26.59 8.60
C GLY A 277 14.31 -26.95 9.27
N ASP A 278 13.40 -25.99 9.35
CA ASP A 278 12.09 -26.13 10.00
C ASP A 278 11.01 -26.50 8.98
N PHE A 279 10.63 -27.79 8.95
CA PHE A 279 9.55 -28.32 8.11
C PHE A 279 8.66 -29.28 8.92
N PRO A 280 7.39 -28.93 9.19
CA PRO A 280 6.50 -29.79 9.98
C PRO A 280 6.13 -31.10 9.27
N GLU A 281 6.27 -32.24 9.96
CA GLU A 281 5.92 -33.58 9.43
C GLU A 281 4.46 -33.68 8.94
N SER A 282 3.55 -33.00 9.63
CA SER A 282 2.12 -32.97 9.27
C SER A 282 1.82 -32.27 7.94
N SER A 283 2.78 -31.50 7.43
CA SER A 283 2.68 -30.73 6.18
C SER A 283 3.46 -31.36 5.03
N LEU A 284 4.07 -32.53 5.22
CA LEU A 284 4.81 -33.22 4.17
C LEU A 284 3.89 -33.56 2.99
N PRO A 285 4.23 -33.13 1.76
CA PRO A 285 3.43 -33.42 0.56
C PRO A 285 3.37 -34.91 0.22
N THR A 286 4.45 -35.63 0.48
CA THR A 286 4.56 -37.09 0.35
C THR A 286 5.15 -37.72 1.61
N SER A 287 5.16 -39.05 1.68
CA SER A 287 5.74 -39.76 2.82
C SER A 287 7.24 -39.47 2.93
N GLN A 288 7.73 -39.28 4.16
CA GLN A 288 9.17 -39.21 4.41
C GLN A 288 9.84 -40.55 4.07
N GLU A 289 9.20 -41.65 4.44
CA GLU A 289 9.60 -43.00 4.02
C GLU A 289 8.69 -43.43 2.88
N LEU A 290 9.17 -43.27 1.65
CA LEU A 290 8.41 -43.61 0.46
C LEU A 290 8.76 -45.03 0.03
N VAL A 291 7.87 -45.98 0.30
CA VAL A 291 8.05 -47.39 -0.03
C VAL A 291 7.41 -47.68 -1.40
N LEU A 292 8.20 -48.17 -2.36
CA LEU A 292 7.75 -48.49 -3.73
C LEU A 292 8.29 -49.85 -4.20
N LYS A 293 7.67 -50.42 -5.23
CA LYS A 293 8.12 -51.60 -5.96
C LYS A 293 8.03 -51.35 -7.47
N PRO A 294 8.83 -52.01 -8.32
CA PRO A 294 8.52 -52.10 -9.74
C PRO A 294 7.07 -52.62 -9.94
N GLY A 295 6.32 -51.97 -10.82
CA GLY A 295 4.88 -52.20 -10.99
C GLY A 295 3.98 -51.40 -10.05
N ALA A 296 4.52 -50.64 -9.08
CA ALA A 296 3.70 -49.83 -8.18
C ALA A 296 3.02 -48.67 -8.91
N GLN A 297 1.72 -48.51 -8.69
CA GLN A 297 0.97 -47.38 -9.22
C GLN A 297 1.13 -46.17 -8.29
N ILE A 298 1.56 -45.06 -8.88
CA ILE A 298 1.80 -43.80 -8.17
C ILE A 298 1.00 -42.67 -8.79
N ILE A 299 0.93 -41.57 -8.07
CA ILE A 299 0.43 -40.27 -8.53
C ILE A 299 1.53 -39.23 -8.38
N PHE A 300 1.71 -38.41 -9.40
CA PHE A 300 2.56 -37.23 -9.34
C PHE A 300 1.90 -36.13 -8.50
N ILE A 301 2.66 -35.56 -7.56
CA ILE A 301 2.16 -34.52 -6.64
C ILE A 301 2.70 -33.11 -6.95
N LYS A 302 3.53 -32.99 -7.99
CA LYS A 302 4.14 -31.73 -8.44
C LYS A 302 4.12 -31.67 -9.95
N ASN A 303 3.96 -30.47 -10.51
CA ASN A 303 4.02 -30.27 -11.96
C ASN A 303 5.47 -30.34 -12.43
N ASP A 304 5.70 -31.01 -13.56
CA ASP A 304 7.00 -31.00 -14.24
C ASP A 304 7.30 -29.65 -14.89
N PHE A 305 8.58 -29.27 -14.93
CA PHE A 305 9.02 -28.04 -15.60
C PHE A 305 8.78 -28.12 -17.11
N ASP A 306 9.15 -29.24 -17.73
CA ASP A 306 8.95 -29.53 -19.16
C ASP A 306 7.50 -29.96 -19.48
N ARG A 307 6.63 -29.97 -18.47
CA ARG A 307 5.21 -30.37 -18.54
C ARG A 307 5.01 -31.78 -19.08
N ARG A 308 5.96 -32.69 -18.84
CA ARG A 308 5.80 -34.12 -19.17
C ARG A 308 4.67 -34.74 -18.34
N TRP A 309 4.50 -34.28 -17.11
CA TRP A 309 3.36 -34.60 -16.25
C TRP A 309 2.87 -33.36 -15.48
N VAL A 310 1.68 -33.48 -14.90
CA VAL A 310 1.09 -32.48 -14.01
C VAL A 310 0.70 -33.12 -12.68
N ASN A 311 0.51 -32.31 -11.65
CA ASN A 311 0.00 -32.78 -10.36
C ASN A 311 -1.36 -33.48 -10.56
N GLY A 312 -1.42 -34.76 -10.23
CA GLY A 312 -2.55 -35.64 -10.47
C GLY A 312 -2.33 -36.73 -11.52
N THR A 313 -1.29 -36.63 -12.36
CA THR A 313 -0.96 -37.66 -13.36
C THR A 313 -0.64 -38.98 -12.66
N ILE A 314 -1.16 -40.08 -13.19
CA ILE A 314 -0.95 -41.44 -12.68
C ILE A 314 0.17 -42.09 -13.51
N GLY A 315 0.96 -42.96 -12.88
CA GLY A 315 1.95 -43.76 -13.57
C GLY A 315 2.29 -45.03 -12.83
N ILE A 316 2.99 -45.93 -13.51
CA ILE A 316 3.53 -47.18 -12.97
C ILE A 316 5.05 -47.07 -12.90
N VAL A 317 5.62 -47.45 -11.77
CA VAL A 317 7.08 -47.53 -11.60
C VAL A 317 7.62 -48.65 -12.48
N SER A 318 8.44 -48.32 -13.48
CA SER A 318 9.13 -49.30 -14.33
C SER A 318 10.39 -49.83 -13.65
N GLY A 319 11.15 -48.93 -13.00
CA GLY A 319 12.38 -49.28 -12.31
C GLY A 319 13.01 -48.07 -11.65
N PHE A 320 14.15 -48.30 -11.02
CA PHE A 320 14.95 -47.28 -10.33
C PHE A 320 16.42 -47.54 -10.62
N ASP A 321 17.16 -46.47 -10.94
CA ASP A 321 18.61 -46.49 -11.07
C ASP A 321 19.25 -45.95 -9.79
N PRO A 322 19.96 -46.80 -9.02
CA PRO A 322 20.64 -46.38 -7.80
C PRO A 322 21.85 -45.47 -8.02
N ILE A 323 22.46 -45.50 -9.21
CA ILE A 323 23.67 -44.72 -9.50
C ILE A 323 23.27 -43.29 -9.89
N GLU A 324 22.27 -43.16 -10.75
CA GLU A 324 21.77 -41.86 -11.22
C GLU A 324 20.66 -41.28 -10.31
N GLU A 325 20.33 -41.94 -9.20
CA GLU A 325 19.23 -41.60 -8.28
C GLU A 325 17.91 -41.26 -9.01
N THR A 326 17.61 -42.00 -10.08
CA THR A 326 16.51 -41.67 -11.00
C THR A 326 15.44 -42.75 -10.96
N LEU A 327 14.19 -42.33 -10.80
CA LEU A 327 13.02 -43.21 -10.81
C LEU A 327 12.38 -43.18 -12.21
N TYR A 328 12.23 -44.33 -12.84
CA TYR A 328 11.60 -44.45 -14.17
C TYR A 328 10.13 -44.81 -14.03
N ILE A 329 9.27 -43.99 -14.62
CA ILE A 329 7.81 -44.12 -14.52
C ILE A 329 7.20 -44.10 -15.91
N ILE A 330 6.29 -45.03 -16.17
CA ILE A 330 5.45 -45.04 -17.36
C ILE A 330 4.12 -44.39 -16.97
N THR A 331 3.76 -43.27 -17.60
CA THR A 331 2.49 -42.55 -17.36
C THR A 331 1.31 -43.27 -17.99
N ASP A 332 0.09 -42.85 -17.63
CA ASP A 332 -1.17 -43.39 -18.18
C ASP A 332 -1.32 -43.17 -19.69
N ASP A 333 -0.62 -42.20 -20.28
CA ASP A 333 -0.51 -41.99 -21.73
C ASP A 333 0.63 -42.78 -22.41
N GLY A 334 1.29 -43.67 -21.67
CA GLY A 334 2.33 -44.57 -22.17
C GLY A 334 3.71 -43.95 -22.34
N LYS A 335 3.94 -42.72 -21.85
CA LYS A 335 5.26 -42.08 -21.91
C LYS A 335 6.16 -42.52 -20.78
N GLU A 336 7.40 -42.84 -21.11
CA GLU A 336 8.45 -43.05 -20.13
C GLU A 336 9.00 -41.70 -19.65
N CYS A 337 9.05 -41.54 -18.34
CA CYS A 337 9.51 -40.34 -17.66
C CYS A 337 10.62 -40.71 -16.67
N ASP A 338 11.76 -40.03 -16.78
CA ASP A 338 12.77 -40.01 -15.73
C ASP A 338 12.40 -38.97 -14.67
N VAL A 339 12.31 -39.42 -13.42
CA VAL A 339 11.82 -38.64 -12.28
C VAL A 339 12.93 -38.52 -11.26
N LYS A 340 13.34 -37.28 -11.02
CA LYS A 340 14.35 -36.94 -10.01
C LYS A 340 13.70 -36.44 -8.73
N ARG A 341 14.48 -36.39 -7.65
CA ARG A 341 14.04 -35.83 -6.37
C ARG A 341 13.78 -34.33 -6.54
N GLU A 342 12.73 -33.87 -5.87
CA GLU A 342 12.25 -32.49 -5.93
C GLU A 342 12.17 -31.92 -4.52
N SER A 343 12.38 -30.60 -4.40
CA SER A 343 12.31 -29.91 -3.12
C SER A 343 11.02 -29.10 -2.99
N TRP A 344 10.42 -29.14 -1.81
CA TRP A 344 9.35 -28.25 -1.36
C TRP A 344 9.89 -27.34 -0.26
N ARG A 345 9.45 -26.08 -0.29
CA ARG A 345 9.92 -25.05 0.63
C ARG A 345 8.82 -24.73 1.64
N ASN A 346 9.18 -24.70 2.92
CA ASN A 346 8.36 -24.11 3.96
C ASN A 346 8.78 -22.65 4.12
N ILE A 347 7.88 -21.72 3.80
CA ILE A 347 8.18 -20.29 3.77
C ILE A 347 7.51 -19.54 4.90
N ARG A 348 8.10 -18.42 5.27
CA ARG A 348 7.50 -17.39 6.12
C ARG A 348 7.62 -16.04 5.43
N TYR A 349 6.60 -15.19 5.59
CA TYR A 349 6.65 -13.83 5.08
C TYR A 349 7.40 -12.90 6.04
N LYS A 350 8.22 -12.01 5.47
CA LYS A 350 8.93 -10.96 6.17
C LYS A 350 8.78 -9.64 5.42
N TYR A 351 8.69 -8.54 6.15
CA TYR A 351 8.70 -7.22 5.54
C TYR A 351 10.13 -6.69 5.44
N ASN A 352 10.55 -6.33 4.22
CA ASN A 352 11.82 -5.68 3.95
C ASN A 352 11.61 -4.16 3.94
N GLU A 353 12.18 -3.46 4.93
CA GLU A 353 12.01 -2.01 5.08
C GLU A 353 12.75 -1.21 4.01
N GLU A 354 13.89 -1.70 3.51
CA GLU A 354 14.70 -1.03 2.50
C GLU A 354 14.00 -1.04 1.14
N LYS A 355 13.53 -2.21 0.71
CA LYS A 355 12.80 -2.36 -0.56
C LYS A 355 11.33 -1.99 -0.46
N LYS A 356 10.80 -1.82 0.76
CA LYS A 356 9.38 -1.60 1.06
C LYS A 356 8.48 -2.69 0.46
N GLN A 357 8.92 -3.94 0.50
CA GLN A 357 8.23 -5.09 -0.09
C GLN A 357 8.12 -6.24 0.93
N ILE A 358 7.15 -7.11 0.72
CA ILE A 358 7.05 -8.38 1.46
C ILE A 358 7.88 -9.40 0.70
N GLU A 359 8.80 -10.06 1.40
CA GLU A 359 9.67 -11.09 0.86
C GLU A 359 9.36 -12.44 1.54
N GLU A 360 9.64 -13.52 0.82
CA GLU A 360 9.54 -14.88 1.33
C GLU A 360 10.89 -15.28 1.94
N GLU A 361 10.86 -15.77 3.17
CA GLU A 361 12.00 -16.33 3.90
C GLU A 361 11.80 -17.84 4.00
N GLU A 362 12.75 -18.61 3.47
CA GLU A 362 12.74 -20.06 3.55
C GLU A 362 13.14 -20.51 4.97
N LEU A 363 12.24 -21.22 5.66
CA LEU A 363 12.49 -21.78 6.99
C LEU A 363 13.11 -23.18 6.92
N GLY A 364 12.77 -23.93 5.88
CA GLY A 364 13.24 -25.27 5.67
C GLY A 364 12.77 -25.85 4.34
N THR A 365 13.40 -26.94 3.94
CA THR A 365 13.11 -27.68 2.72
C THR A 365 12.88 -29.15 3.01
N PHE A 366 11.97 -29.75 2.25
CA PHE A 366 11.78 -31.19 2.20
C PHE A 366 12.10 -31.65 0.79
N THR A 367 13.01 -32.62 0.64
CA THR A 367 13.44 -33.17 -0.65
C THR A 367 13.08 -34.64 -0.75
N GLN A 368 12.29 -35.00 -1.76
CA GLN A 368 11.84 -36.37 -2.02
C GLN A 368 11.37 -36.50 -3.48
N TYR A 369 11.24 -37.71 -3.99
CA TYR A 369 10.57 -37.92 -5.29
C TYR A 369 9.13 -37.35 -5.28
N PRO A 370 8.71 -36.62 -6.33
CA PRO A 370 7.40 -35.96 -6.41
C PRO A 370 6.25 -36.92 -6.70
N VAL A 371 6.26 -38.08 -6.03
CA VAL A 371 5.28 -39.16 -6.23
C VAL A 371 4.74 -39.67 -4.90
N ARG A 372 3.57 -40.30 -4.97
CA ARG A 372 2.94 -41.00 -3.85
C ARG A 372 2.25 -42.25 -4.36
N LEU A 373 2.25 -43.32 -3.55
CA LEU A 373 1.45 -44.52 -3.81
C LEU A 373 -0.04 -44.17 -3.98
N ALA A 374 -0.67 -44.66 -5.06
CA ALA A 374 -1.99 -44.17 -5.45
C ALA A 374 -2.84 -45.17 -6.25
N TRP A 375 -3.06 -46.38 -5.72
CA TRP A 375 -4.22 -47.19 -6.14
C TRP A 375 -5.52 -46.65 -5.56
N ALA A 376 -5.43 -46.09 -4.35
CA ALA A 376 -6.54 -45.40 -3.70
C ALA A 376 -6.08 -44.09 -3.08
N ILE A 377 -6.97 -43.09 -3.08
CA ILE A 377 -6.84 -41.85 -2.32
C ILE A 377 -8.18 -41.47 -1.69
N THR A 378 -8.12 -40.68 -0.62
CA THR A 378 -9.35 -40.16 -0.01
C THR A 378 -9.96 -39.07 -0.89
N VAL A 379 -11.29 -38.95 -0.89
CA VAL A 379 -12.00 -37.85 -1.60
C VAL A 379 -11.49 -36.47 -1.17
N HIS A 380 -11.09 -36.31 0.09
CA HIS A 380 -10.50 -35.06 0.57
C HIS A 380 -9.13 -34.76 -0.05
N LYS A 381 -8.28 -35.77 -0.20
CA LYS A 381 -6.94 -35.59 -0.81
C LYS A 381 -6.99 -35.51 -2.34
N SER A 382 -8.12 -35.88 -2.96
CA SER A 382 -8.31 -35.72 -4.41
C SER A 382 -8.76 -34.32 -4.82
N GLN A 383 -9.09 -33.45 -3.87
CA GLN A 383 -9.51 -32.07 -4.16
C GLN A 383 -8.45 -31.34 -4.99
N GLY A 384 -8.91 -30.55 -5.97
CA GLY A 384 -8.05 -29.92 -6.98
C GLY A 384 -7.58 -30.84 -8.12
N LEU A 385 -7.42 -32.16 -7.89
CA LEU A 385 -6.89 -33.12 -8.88
C LEU A 385 -7.89 -33.48 -9.98
N THR A 386 -7.39 -34.07 -11.07
CA THR A 386 -8.16 -34.51 -12.24
C THR A 386 -7.66 -35.87 -12.69
N PHE A 387 -8.57 -36.78 -13.07
CA PHE A 387 -8.25 -38.14 -13.47
C PHE A 387 -9.03 -38.53 -14.73
N SER A 388 -8.42 -39.39 -15.54
CA SER A 388 -9.04 -39.98 -16.73
C SER A 388 -10.01 -41.10 -16.36
N ARG A 389 -9.65 -41.94 -15.38
CA ARG A 389 -10.45 -43.07 -14.91
C ARG A 389 -10.45 -43.16 -13.39
N VAL A 390 -11.64 -43.24 -12.78
CA VAL A 390 -11.83 -43.29 -11.33
C VAL A 390 -12.82 -44.36 -10.92
N VAL A 391 -12.49 -45.07 -9.86
CA VAL A 391 -13.41 -45.97 -9.15
C VAL A 391 -13.88 -45.26 -7.89
N ILE A 392 -15.16 -44.92 -7.81
CA ILE A 392 -15.71 -44.20 -6.67
C ILE A 392 -16.34 -45.18 -5.69
N ASP A 393 -15.83 -45.15 -4.46
CA ASP A 393 -16.22 -46.03 -3.38
C ASP A 393 -16.97 -45.28 -2.28
N PHE A 394 -18.31 -45.28 -2.38
CA PHE A 394 -19.22 -44.76 -1.36
C PHE A 394 -19.74 -45.82 -0.39
N THR A 395 -19.12 -47.01 -0.31
CA THR A 395 -19.58 -48.08 0.60
C THR A 395 -19.55 -47.66 2.07
N GLY A 396 -18.58 -46.83 2.47
CA GLY A 396 -18.48 -46.23 3.81
C GLY A 396 -19.49 -45.12 4.11
N GLY A 397 -20.39 -44.80 3.16
CA GLY A 397 -21.37 -43.72 3.23
C GLY A 397 -20.78 -42.35 2.87
N VAL A 398 -21.64 -41.46 2.37
CA VAL A 398 -21.36 -40.02 2.21
C VAL A 398 -21.82 -39.30 3.47
N PHE A 399 -20.89 -38.69 4.20
CA PHE A 399 -21.17 -38.11 5.54
C PHE A 399 -21.06 -36.58 5.57
N ALA A 400 -20.48 -35.97 4.54
CA ALA A 400 -20.31 -34.52 4.43
C ALA A 400 -20.96 -33.99 3.14
N GLY A 401 -21.51 -32.78 3.23
CA GLY A 401 -22.08 -32.09 2.07
C GLY A 401 -21.01 -31.87 1.00
N GLY A 402 -21.38 -31.98 -0.28
CA GLY A 402 -20.46 -31.78 -1.40
C GLY A 402 -19.45 -32.91 -1.66
N GLN A 403 -19.30 -33.89 -0.77
CA GLN A 403 -18.33 -34.99 -0.93
C GLN A 403 -18.60 -35.85 -2.19
N ALA A 404 -19.86 -36.13 -2.51
CA ALA A 404 -20.23 -36.83 -3.75
C ALA A 404 -19.86 -36.00 -5.00
N TYR A 405 -20.15 -34.70 -4.98
CA TYR A 405 -19.78 -33.77 -6.05
C TYR A 405 -18.25 -33.69 -6.22
N VAL A 406 -17.49 -33.61 -5.12
CA VAL A 406 -16.02 -33.60 -5.17
C VAL A 406 -15.50 -34.87 -5.83
N ALA A 407 -15.97 -36.05 -5.41
CA ALA A 407 -15.53 -37.32 -5.99
C ALA A 407 -15.83 -37.43 -7.49
N LEU A 408 -17.08 -37.13 -7.89
CA LEU A 408 -17.51 -37.21 -9.29
C LEU A 408 -16.80 -36.17 -10.18
N SER A 409 -16.61 -34.95 -9.68
CA SER A 409 -15.95 -33.87 -10.43
C SER A 409 -14.45 -34.06 -10.65
N ARG A 410 -13.83 -35.12 -10.08
CA ARG A 410 -12.44 -35.46 -10.36
C ARG A 410 -12.25 -36.11 -11.73
N CYS A 411 -13.28 -36.76 -12.28
CA CYS A 411 -13.18 -37.41 -13.58
C CYS A 411 -13.36 -36.38 -14.72
N THR A 412 -12.70 -36.61 -15.85
CA THR A 412 -12.85 -35.79 -17.06
C THR A 412 -14.11 -36.11 -17.86
N SER A 413 -14.58 -37.36 -17.82
CA SER A 413 -15.77 -37.85 -18.53
C SER A 413 -16.61 -38.80 -17.68
N LEU A 414 -17.89 -38.97 -18.03
CA LEU A 414 -18.77 -39.94 -17.38
C LEU A 414 -18.30 -41.39 -17.62
N GLU A 415 -17.73 -41.67 -18.79
CA GLU A 415 -17.27 -43.01 -19.17
C GLU A 415 -16.08 -43.49 -18.35
N GLY A 416 -15.24 -42.56 -17.88
CA GLY A 416 -14.12 -42.87 -16.99
C GLY A 416 -14.53 -43.18 -15.55
N ILE A 417 -15.81 -43.08 -15.19
CA ILE A 417 -16.29 -43.34 -13.83
C ILE A 417 -16.78 -44.79 -13.71
N GLN A 418 -16.37 -45.45 -12.64
CA GLN A 418 -16.97 -46.68 -12.14
C GLN A 418 -17.48 -46.47 -10.71
N LEU A 419 -18.69 -46.93 -10.42
CA LEU A 419 -19.27 -46.87 -9.08
C LEU A 419 -19.27 -48.25 -8.42
N LYS A 420 -18.75 -48.35 -7.18
CA LYS A 420 -18.88 -49.58 -6.37
C LYS A 420 -20.24 -49.77 -5.72
N LYS A 421 -21.02 -48.69 -5.62
CA LYS A 421 -22.36 -48.66 -5.05
C LYS A 421 -23.20 -47.67 -5.87
N PRO A 422 -24.48 -47.96 -6.15
CA PRO A 422 -25.35 -46.98 -6.80
C PRO A 422 -25.45 -45.71 -5.96
N VAL A 423 -25.35 -44.55 -6.63
CA VAL A 423 -25.56 -43.24 -6.02
C VAL A 423 -27.05 -43.04 -5.82
N SER A 424 -27.44 -42.80 -4.58
CA SER A 424 -28.82 -42.49 -4.20
C SER A 424 -28.99 -40.99 -4.00
N ARG A 425 -30.24 -40.52 -3.94
CA ARG A 425 -30.53 -39.13 -3.61
C ARG A 425 -30.07 -38.73 -2.20
N ALA A 426 -29.93 -39.69 -1.29
CA ALA A 426 -29.40 -39.43 0.06
C ALA A 426 -27.90 -39.13 0.07
N ASP A 427 -27.16 -39.59 -0.95
CA ASP A 427 -25.72 -39.34 -1.09
C ASP A 427 -25.43 -37.95 -1.68
N VAL A 428 -26.43 -37.32 -2.30
CA VAL A 428 -26.34 -35.99 -2.91
C VAL A 428 -27.13 -35.01 -2.06
N PHE A 429 -26.43 -34.28 -1.19
CA PHE A 429 -27.03 -33.21 -0.41
C PHE A 429 -26.10 -32.00 -0.33
N VAL A 430 -26.74 -30.83 -0.40
CA VAL A 430 -26.12 -29.53 -0.23
C VAL A 430 -26.87 -28.80 0.86
N ARG A 431 -26.14 -28.17 1.77
CA ARG A 431 -26.74 -27.40 2.86
C ARG A 431 -27.49 -26.18 2.31
N PRO A 432 -28.73 -25.90 2.75
CA PRO A 432 -29.53 -24.78 2.25
C PRO A 432 -28.82 -23.41 2.33
N GLU A 433 -27.96 -23.24 3.33
CA GLU A 433 -27.20 -22.00 3.58
C GLU A 433 -26.18 -21.73 2.47
N ILE A 434 -25.59 -22.78 1.89
CA ILE A 434 -24.71 -22.67 0.72
C ILE A 434 -25.51 -22.18 -0.49
N VAL A 435 -26.70 -22.75 -0.70
CA VAL A 435 -27.59 -22.35 -1.81
C VAL A 435 -28.02 -20.89 -1.67
N GLY A 436 -28.41 -20.48 -0.46
CA GLY A 436 -28.78 -19.09 -0.17
C GLY A 436 -27.61 -18.10 -0.36
N PHE A 437 -26.38 -18.51 -0.04
CA PHE A 437 -25.19 -17.70 -0.30
C PHE A 437 -24.88 -17.60 -1.81
N ALA A 438 -25.03 -18.71 -2.55
CA ALA A 438 -24.76 -18.77 -3.98
C ALA A 438 -25.68 -17.89 -4.84
N GLN A 439 -26.89 -17.59 -4.37
CA GLN A 439 -27.81 -16.66 -5.06
C GLN A 439 -27.25 -15.25 -5.22
N ARG A 440 -26.21 -14.88 -4.46
CA ARG A 440 -25.57 -13.55 -4.51
C ARG A 440 -24.42 -13.49 -5.52
N PHE A 441 -24.01 -14.62 -6.10
CA PHE A 441 -22.88 -14.68 -7.02
C PHE A 441 -23.17 -13.91 -8.30
N ASN A 442 -22.14 -13.26 -8.86
CA ASN A 442 -22.22 -12.49 -10.10
C ASN A 442 -23.31 -11.40 -10.10
N ASN A 443 -23.65 -10.84 -8.93
CA ASN A 443 -24.57 -9.71 -8.85
C ASN A 443 -23.96 -8.49 -9.56
N ARG A 444 -24.43 -8.23 -10.78
CA ARG A 444 -23.90 -7.18 -11.65
C ARG A 444 -23.97 -5.79 -11.02
N GLN A 445 -25.08 -5.46 -10.35
CA GLN A 445 -25.24 -4.17 -9.71
C GLN A 445 -24.23 -3.96 -8.58
N ALA A 446 -23.97 -5.00 -7.79
CA ALA A 446 -22.97 -4.95 -6.73
C ALA A 446 -21.54 -4.81 -7.29
N ILE A 447 -21.19 -5.59 -8.33
CA ILE A 447 -19.88 -5.53 -8.99
C ILE A 447 -19.64 -4.14 -9.61
N ASP A 448 -20.58 -3.63 -10.40
CA ASP A 448 -20.43 -2.33 -11.06
C ASP A 448 -20.39 -1.19 -10.04
N ARG A 449 -21.16 -1.28 -8.94
CA ARG A 449 -21.09 -0.33 -7.82
C ARG A 449 -19.73 -0.37 -7.14
N ALA A 450 -19.19 -1.55 -6.86
CA ALA A 450 -17.88 -1.71 -6.23
C ALA A 450 -16.77 -1.15 -7.13
N LEU A 451 -16.81 -1.41 -8.44
CA LEU A 451 -15.86 -0.85 -9.41
C LEU A 451 -15.93 0.69 -9.47
N LYS A 452 -17.14 1.27 -9.52
CA LYS A 452 -17.32 2.74 -9.47
C LYS A 452 -16.81 3.35 -8.16
N GLN A 453 -17.15 2.74 -7.03
CA GLN A 453 -16.70 3.20 -5.71
C GLN A 453 -15.18 3.16 -5.57
N ALA A 454 -14.53 2.22 -6.23
CA ALA A 454 -13.09 2.10 -6.20
C ALA A 454 -12.38 3.07 -7.13
N GLN A 455 -12.96 3.39 -8.28
CA GLN A 455 -12.46 4.45 -9.14
C GLN A 455 -12.38 5.78 -8.35
N ALA A 456 -13.33 6.01 -7.44
CA ALA A 456 -13.29 7.16 -6.53
C ALA A 456 -12.06 7.16 -5.60
N ASP A 457 -11.61 6.01 -5.09
CA ASP A 457 -10.44 5.93 -4.20
C ASP A 457 -9.16 6.37 -4.92
N VAL A 458 -8.96 5.90 -6.15
CA VAL A 458 -7.81 6.29 -6.98
C VAL A 458 -7.81 7.80 -7.24
N GLN A 459 -8.98 8.34 -7.57
CA GLN A 459 -9.18 9.77 -7.82
C GLN A 459 -8.96 10.61 -6.56
N TYR A 460 -9.44 10.17 -5.39
CA TYR A 460 -9.19 10.86 -4.12
C TYR A 460 -7.71 10.90 -3.74
N VAL A 461 -6.96 9.81 -3.98
CA VAL A 461 -5.51 9.79 -3.75
C VAL A 461 -4.78 10.72 -4.71
N ALA A 462 -5.15 10.72 -5.99
CA ALA A 462 -4.59 11.63 -6.98
C ALA A 462 -4.86 13.09 -6.60
N ALA A 463 -6.10 13.41 -6.22
CA ALA A 463 -6.49 14.74 -5.76
C ALA A 463 -5.68 15.18 -4.53
N ALA A 464 -5.54 14.32 -3.52
CA ALA A 464 -4.77 14.64 -2.32
C ALA A 464 -3.28 14.93 -2.62
N LYS A 465 -2.68 14.16 -3.54
CA LYS A 465 -1.29 14.40 -4.00
C LYS A 465 -1.16 15.73 -4.75
N ALA A 466 -2.08 16.02 -5.66
CA ALA A 466 -2.08 17.27 -6.42
C ALA A 466 -2.23 18.49 -5.49
N PHE A 467 -3.12 18.41 -4.49
CA PHE A 467 -3.27 19.45 -3.46
C PHE A 467 -1.96 19.69 -2.70
N ASP A 468 -1.26 18.63 -2.31
CA ASP A 468 0.00 18.73 -1.58
C ASP A 468 1.15 19.28 -2.44
N GLN A 469 1.07 19.15 -3.76
CA GLN A 469 2.01 19.73 -4.73
C GLN A 469 1.64 21.17 -5.14
N GLY A 470 0.45 21.66 -4.77
CA GLY A 470 -0.06 22.97 -5.17
C GLY A 470 -0.67 23.02 -6.59
N ASP A 471 -0.85 21.88 -7.25
CA ASP A 471 -1.55 21.78 -8.54
C ASP A 471 -3.07 21.72 -8.30
N PHE A 472 -3.68 22.90 -8.21
CA PHE A 472 -5.11 23.01 -7.90
C PHE A 472 -6.04 22.66 -9.06
N GLU A 473 -5.56 22.75 -10.31
CA GLU A 473 -6.35 22.37 -11.49
C GLU A 473 -6.56 20.85 -11.51
N THR A 474 -5.47 20.08 -11.41
CA THR A 474 -5.53 18.62 -11.34
C THR A 474 -6.27 18.16 -10.07
N PHE A 475 -6.03 18.82 -8.93
CA PHE A 475 -6.78 18.54 -7.70
C PHE A 475 -8.29 18.66 -7.91
N LEU A 476 -8.78 19.78 -8.46
CA LEU A 476 -10.21 20.00 -8.64
C LEU A 476 -10.80 18.98 -9.62
N ASN A 477 -10.12 18.74 -10.75
CA ASN A 477 -10.57 17.79 -11.75
C ASN A 477 -10.72 16.37 -11.18
N GLU A 478 -9.71 15.87 -10.48
CA GLU A 478 -9.76 14.53 -9.86
C GLU A 478 -10.72 14.47 -8.67
N PHE A 479 -10.79 15.52 -7.85
CA PHE A 479 -11.70 15.59 -6.71
C PHE A 479 -13.18 15.57 -7.14
N PHE A 480 -13.54 16.32 -8.19
CA PHE A 480 -14.90 16.28 -8.71
C PHE A 480 -15.23 14.92 -9.30
N LYS A 481 -14.35 14.31 -10.09
CA LYS A 481 -14.55 12.93 -10.59
C LYS A 481 -14.79 11.96 -9.43
N ALA A 482 -14.03 12.09 -8.35
CA ALA A 482 -14.16 11.25 -7.16
C ALA A 482 -15.53 11.41 -6.49
N ILE A 483 -16.00 12.65 -6.28
CA ILE A 483 -17.30 12.92 -5.63
C ILE A 483 -18.46 12.40 -6.46
N HIS A 484 -18.42 12.55 -7.79
CA HIS A 484 -19.46 12.01 -8.67
C HIS A 484 -19.48 10.47 -8.64
N SER A 485 -18.34 9.85 -8.39
CA SER A 485 -18.21 8.39 -8.28
C SER A 485 -18.62 7.87 -6.90
N ARG A 486 -18.31 8.61 -5.82
CA ARG A 486 -18.67 8.28 -4.44
C ARG A 486 -18.82 9.55 -3.59
N TYR A 487 -20.02 9.80 -3.08
CA TYR A 487 -20.30 10.98 -2.26
C TYR A 487 -19.80 10.82 -0.81
N ASP A 488 -18.54 11.20 -0.56
CA ASP A 488 -17.89 11.07 0.76
C ASP A 488 -17.75 12.37 1.56
N ILE A 489 -18.09 13.52 0.96
CA ILE A 489 -17.72 14.85 1.50
C ILE A 489 -18.37 15.17 2.86
N GLU A 490 -19.54 14.58 3.14
CA GLU A 490 -20.24 14.74 4.42
C GLU A 490 -19.66 13.86 5.54
N LYS A 491 -18.78 12.90 5.22
CA LYS A 491 -18.20 12.02 6.25
C LYS A 491 -17.35 12.85 7.21
N PRO A 492 -17.51 12.71 8.55
CA PRO A 492 -16.78 13.51 9.54
C PRO A 492 -15.26 13.43 9.42
N VAL A 493 -14.73 12.28 8.99
CA VAL A 493 -13.28 12.08 8.79
C VAL A 493 -12.78 12.92 7.61
N VAL A 494 -13.53 12.95 6.51
CA VAL A 494 -13.19 13.73 5.31
C VAL A 494 -13.29 15.23 5.61
N GLN A 495 -14.35 15.67 6.30
CA GLN A 495 -14.49 17.08 6.73
C GLN A 495 -13.32 17.51 7.63
N ARG A 496 -12.90 16.67 8.58
CA ARG A 496 -11.74 16.96 9.44
C ARG A 496 -10.44 17.09 8.63
N LEU A 497 -10.25 16.23 7.63
CA LEU A 497 -9.08 16.26 6.75
C LEU A 497 -9.06 17.55 5.92
N ILE A 498 -10.18 17.88 5.26
CA ILE A 498 -10.33 19.12 4.48
C ILE A 498 -10.05 20.33 5.36
N ARG A 499 -10.68 20.40 6.54
CA ARG A 499 -10.44 21.49 7.50
C ARG A 499 -8.96 21.59 7.89
N LYS A 500 -8.30 20.46 8.16
CA LYS A 500 -6.87 20.43 8.52
C LYS A 500 -5.99 20.96 7.38
N LYS A 501 -6.26 20.54 6.13
CA LYS A 501 -5.52 20.98 4.93
C LYS A 501 -5.73 22.47 4.68
N LEU A 502 -6.97 22.96 4.75
CA LEU A 502 -7.27 24.39 4.58
C LEU A 502 -6.68 25.28 5.69
N ASN A 503 -6.58 24.76 6.91
CA ASN A 503 -6.02 25.53 8.02
C ASN A 503 -4.51 25.85 7.86
N ILE A 504 -3.82 25.18 6.95
CA ILE A 504 -2.44 25.52 6.55
C ILE A 504 -2.40 26.96 6.03
N ILE A 505 -3.41 27.40 5.27
CA ILE A 505 -3.50 28.76 4.73
C ILE A 505 -3.57 29.79 5.87
N ASN A 506 -4.38 29.53 6.89
CA ASN A 506 -4.51 30.44 8.04
C ASN A 506 -3.18 30.52 8.82
N ARG A 507 -2.50 29.39 9.00
CA ARG A 507 -1.20 29.34 9.66
C ARG A 507 -0.14 30.13 8.88
N LEU A 508 -0.04 29.92 7.57
CA LEU A 508 0.91 30.64 6.72
C LEU A 508 0.61 32.15 6.67
N LYS A 509 -0.66 32.56 6.74
CA LYS A 509 -1.04 33.98 6.87
C LYS A 509 -0.57 34.58 8.20
N ALA A 510 -0.74 33.86 9.31
CA ALA A 510 -0.28 34.30 10.62
C ALA A 510 1.25 34.36 10.70
N GLU A 511 1.95 33.36 10.17
CA GLU A 511 3.43 33.33 10.10
C GLU A 511 3.95 34.50 9.25
N ASN A 512 3.34 34.77 8.08
CA ASN A 512 3.70 35.94 7.27
C ASN A 512 3.49 37.27 8.00
N ALA A 513 2.40 37.41 8.76
CA ALA A 513 2.15 38.62 9.53
C ALA A 513 3.21 38.82 10.63
N CYS A 514 3.58 37.74 11.33
CA CYS A 514 4.63 37.75 12.35
C CYS A 514 5.99 38.11 11.75
N LEU A 515 6.37 37.47 10.64
CA LEU A 515 7.62 37.75 9.93
C LEU A 515 7.72 39.21 9.48
N LYS A 516 6.62 39.77 8.95
CA LYS A 516 6.58 41.20 8.59
C LYS A 516 6.80 42.11 9.81
N GLN A 517 6.15 41.82 10.93
CA GLN A 517 6.36 42.59 12.16
C GLN A 517 7.79 42.48 12.69
N ASP A 518 8.40 41.30 12.62
CA ASP A 518 9.78 41.11 13.08
C ASP A 518 10.78 41.79 12.15
N MET A 519 10.56 41.75 10.83
CA MET A 519 11.33 42.55 9.88
C MET A 519 11.23 44.06 10.18
N GLU A 520 10.04 44.56 10.51
CA GLU A 520 9.86 45.96 10.92
C GLU A 520 10.60 46.30 12.21
N LYS A 521 10.53 45.43 13.23
CA LYS A 521 11.29 45.60 14.48
C LYS A 521 12.79 45.60 14.24
N GLN A 522 13.29 44.68 13.41
CA GLN A 522 14.70 44.64 13.03
C GLN A 522 15.12 45.92 12.31
N ARG A 523 14.32 46.40 11.36
CA ARG A 523 14.57 47.68 10.67
C ARG A 523 14.63 48.85 11.65
N LYS A 524 13.74 48.92 12.64
CA LYS A 524 13.78 49.96 13.70
C LYS A 524 15.04 49.85 14.55
N ARG A 525 15.44 48.67 14.98
CA ARG A 525 16.70 48.48 15.75
C ARG A 525 17.92 48.93 14.96
N LEU A 526 17.99 48.60 13.68
CA LEU A 526 19.08 49.06 12.81
C LEU A 526 19.09 50.59 12.69
N GLN A 527 17.92 51.24 12.62
CA GLN A 527 17.81 52.70 12.64
C GLN A 527 18.26 53.30 13.98
N ASP A 528 17.96 52.66 15.10
CA ASP A 528 18.40 53.13 16.42
C ASP A 528 19.92 53.00 16.58
N TYR A 529 20.52 51.86 16.18
CA TYR A 529 21.98 51.72 16.14
C TYR A 529 22.64 52.73 15.21
N ALA A 530 22.04 53.02 14.05
CA ALA A 530 22.53 54.07 13.17
C ALA A 530 22.55 55.45 13.85
N ARG A 531 21.55 55.75 14.70
CA ARG A 531 21.52 57.00 15.49
C ARG A 531 22.60 57.04 16.55
N GLU A 532 22.91 55.91 17.20
CA GLU A 532 24.00 55.80 18.16
C GLU A 532 25.36 56.03 17.49
N TYR A 533 25.65 55.34 16.38
CA TYR A 533 26.87 55.56 15.61
C TYR A 533 26.99 57.01 15.13
N TYR A 534 25.89 57.62 14.69
CA TYR A 534 25.87 59.04 14.36
C TYR A 534 26.21 59.95 15.54
N ALA A 535 25.68 59.66 16.74
CA ALA A 535 25.99 60.42 17.94
C ALA A 535 27.47 60.28 18.33
N MET A 536 28.02 59.07 18.32
CA MET A 536 29.44 58.80 18.53
C MET A 536 30.32 59.54 17.52
N GLY A 537 29.92 59.56 16.23
CA GLY A 537 30.62 60.33 15.21
C GLY A 537 30.65 61.83 15.52
N ASN A 538 29.56 62.40 16.04
CA ASN A 538 29.56 63.80 16.49
C ASN A 538 30.46 64.03 17.71
N GLU A 539 30.50 63.09 18.65
CA GLU A 539 31.38 63.15 19.82
C GLU A 539 32.86 63.09 19.41
N CYS A 540 33.23 62.23 18.45
CA CYS A 540 34.59 62.18 17.91
C CYS A 540 35.04 63.52 17.33
N ILE A 541 34.15 64.26 16.65
CA ILE A 541 34.45 65.61 16.15
C ILE A 541 34.57 66.63 17.29
N THR A 542 33.64 66.61 18.24
CA THR A 542 33.51 67.68 19.23
C THR A 542 34.46 67.54 20.42
N GLN A 543 34.68 66.31 20.89
CA GLN A 543 35.48 66.02 22.09
C GLN A 543 36.88 65.51 21.74
N ALA A 544 36.98 64.55 20.82
CA ALA A 544 38.26 63.91 20.47
C ALA A 544 39.03 64.61 19.35
N ARG A 545 38.37 65.49 18.57
CA ARG A 545 38.90 66.14 17.36
C ARG A 545 39.51 65.14 16.36
N ASP A 546 38.92 63.95 16.26
CA ASP A 546 39.34 62.88 15.35
C ASP A 546 38.35 62.76 14.18
N ALA A 547 38.69 63.36 13.05
CA ALA A 547 37.88 63.33 11.84
C ALA A 547 37.80 61.94 11.21
N ARG A 548 38.87 61.13 11.30
CA ARG A 548 38.90 59.79 10.72
C ARG A 548 37.96 58.85 11.48
N ALA A 549 37.99 58.88 12.81
CA ALA A 549 37.06 58.12 13.64
C ALA A 549 35.61 58.56 13.43
N ALA A 550 35.37 59.87 13.26
CA ALA A 550 34.03 60.38 12.97
C ALA A 550 33.47 59.88 11.63
N LEU A 551 34.28 59.91 10.56
CA LEU A 551 33.87 59.40 9.24
C LEU A 551 33.53 57.91 9.28
N ALA A 552 34.34 57.09 9.96
CA ALA A 552 34.06 55.66 10.12
C ALA A 552 32.73 55.39 10.86
N ASN A 553 32.42 56.18 11.88
CA ASN A 553 31.14 56.10 12.60
C ASN A 553 29.96 56.53 11.73
N TYR A 554 30.10 57.59 10.93
CA TYR A 554 29.05 58.00 9.98
C TYR A 554 28.85 56.96 8.87
N ASP A 555 29.91 56.34 8.38
CA ASP A 555 29.83 55.24 7.42
C ASP A 555 29.07 54.06 8.00
N LYS A 556 29.35 53.70 9.26
CA LYS A 556 28.60 52.63 9.92
C LYS A 556 27.13 52.98 10.12
N ALA A 557 26.83 54.23 10.49
CA ALA A 557 25.46 54.70 10.58
C ALA A 557 24.71 54.61 9.23
N LEU A 558 25.38 54.94 8.13
CA LEU A 558 24.81 54.92 6.78
C LEU A 558 24.71 53.50 6.20
N GLU A 559 25.59 52.58 6.59
CA GLU A 559 25.46 51.14 6.28
C GLU A 559 24.20 50.56 6.92
N LEU A 560 23.93 50.93 8.17
CA LEU A 560 22.77 50.45 8.94
C LEU A 560 21.46 51.17 8.55
N TYR A 561 21.53 52.45 8.21
CA TYR A 561 20.39 53.25 7.76
C TYR A 561 20.77 54.20 6.61
N PRO A 562 20.72 53.72 5.34
CA PRO A 562 21.16 54.49 4.17
C PRO A 562 20.37 55.77 3.88
N GLU A 563 19.15 55.90 4.41
CA GLU A 563 18.30 57.09 4.24
C GLU A 563 18.52 58.12 5.36
N TYR A 564 19.48 57.89 6.27
CA TYR A 564 19.71 58.78 7.41
C TYR A 564 20.36 60.11 6.97
N THR A 565 19.50 61.10 6.70
CA THR A 565 19.91 62.34 6.04
C THR A 565 20.90 63.17 6.88
N ASP A 566 20.71 63.25 8.21
CA ASP A 566 21.63 63.98 9.09
C ASP A 566 23.05 63.38 9.07
N ALA A 567 23.18 62.05 8.96
CA ALA A 567 24.48 61.38 8.86
C ALA A 567 25.19 61.70 7.53
N TRP A 568 24.46 61.72 6.41
CA TRP A 568 24.99 62.18 5.12
C TRP A 568 25.48 63.64 5.17
N VAL A 569 24.72 64.53 5.82
CA VAL A 569 25.11 65.94 6.00
C VAL A 569 26.36 66.06 6.87
N ARG A 570 26.41 65.37 8.03
CA ARG A 570 27.57 65.43 8.92
C ARG A 570 28.82 64.86 8.26
N LYS A 571 28.72 63.72 7.59
CA LYS A 571 29.81 63.13 6.80
C LYS A 571 30.33 64.12 5.75
N GLY A 572 29.42 64.71 4.96
CA GLY A 572 29.78 65.70 3.94
C GLY A 572 30.45 66.96 4.50
N VAL A 573 29.99 67.46 5.66
CA VAL A 573 30.63 68.61 6.35
C VAL A 573 32.01 68.23 6.90
N THR A 574 32.18 67.04 7.46
CA THR A 574 33.49 66.55 7.93
C THR A 574 34.48 66.43 6.77
N LEU A 575 34.08 65.80 5.66
CA LEU A 575 34.91 65.69 4.45
C LEU A 575 35.27 67.06 3.86
N PHE A 576 34.33 68.01 3.87
CA PHE A 576 34.59 69.39 3.44
C PHE A 576 35.68 70.06 4.29
N ASN A 577 35.65 69.87 5.61
CA ASN A 577 36.67 70.43 6.52
C ASN A 577 38.04 69.77 6.34
N GLU A 578 38.09 68.49 5.96
CA GLU A 578 39.31 67.75 5.62
C GLU A 578 39.81 67.99 4.17
N ASN A 579 39.20 68.96 3.45
CA ASN A 579 39.51 69.29 2.06
C ASN A 579 39.21 68.18 1.02
N GLN A 580 38.43 67.16 1.38
CA GLN A 580 37.98 66.09 0.47
C GLN A 580 36.69 66.53 -0.25
N TYR A 581 36.81 67.53 -1.13
CA TYR A 581 35.65 68.23 -1.70
C TYR A 581 34.75 67.37 -2.62
N GLN A 582 35.33 66.42 -3.37
CA GLN A 582 34.56 65.55 -4.27
C GLN A 582 33.64 64.60 -3.49
N GLU A 583 34.17 63.89 -2.50
CA GLU A 583 33.40 62.98 -1.64
C GLU A 583 32.37 63.75 -0.79
N ALA A 584 32.70 64.97 -0.36
CA ALA A 584 31.77 65.86 0.32
C ALA A 584 30.57 66.22 -0.57
N GLU A 585 30.82 66.46 -1.87
CA GLU A 585 29.77 66.79 -2.84
C GLU A 585 28.82 65.61 -3.06
N GLU A 586 29.35 64.40 -3.18
CA GLU A 586 28.54 63.18 -3.30
C GLU A 586 27.62 62.99 -2.09
N CYS A 587 28.17 63.13 -0.87
CA CYS A 587 27.43 63.00 0.37
C CYS A 587 26.30 64.04 0.47
N LEU A 588 26.59 65.31 0.16
CA LEU A 588 25.61 66.40 0.24
C LEU A 588 24.58 66.34 -0.90
N ASN A 589 24.96 65.86 -2.09
CA ASN A 589 24.01 65.56 -3.16
C ASN A 589 23.04 64.44 -2.74
N ARG A 590 23.54 63.37 -2.11
CA ARG A 590 22.69 62.30 -1.57
C ARG A 590 21.76 62.84 -0.48
N ALA A 591 22.27 63.68 0.43
CA ALA A 591 21.46 64.32 1.47
C ALA A 591 20.32 65.19 0.90
N VAL A 592 20.59 66.01 -0.13
CA VAL A 592 19.56 66.82 -0.79
C VAL A 592 18.57 65.97 -1.57
N ARG A 593 19.01 64.87 -2.21
CA ARG A 593 18.09 63.91 -2.85
C ARG A 593 17.12 63.27 -1.85
N LEU A 594 17.61 62.93 -0.65
CA LEU A 594 16.78 62.34 0.42
C LEU A 594 15.83 63.36 1.04
N ARG A 595 16.31 64.59 1.32
CA ARG A 595 15.49 65.68 1.87
C ARG A 595 15.82 67.02 1.19
N PRO A 596 15.11 67.36 0.10
CA PRO A 596 15.41 68.55 -0.70
C PRO A 596 14.92 69.87 -0.09
N ALA A 597 14.07 69.82 0.94
CA ALA A 597 13.51 70.99 1.63
C ALA A 597 14.04 71.16 3.06
N GLU A 598 15.17 70.52 3.38
CA GLU A 598 15.80 70.65 4.69
C GLU A 598 16.92 71.70 4.63
N PHE A 599 16.84 72.75 5.47
CA PHE A 599 17.82 73.84 5.48
C PHE A 599 19.28 73.36 5.48
N LYS A 600 19.61 72.38 6.34
CA LYS A 600 20.99 71.90 6.49
C LYS A 600 21.54 71.24 5.22
N THR A 601 20.70 70.57 4.43
CA THR A 601 21.16 69.84 3.24
C THR A 601 21.54 70.83 2.14
N VAL A 602 20.66 71.79 1.84
CA VAL A 602 20.87 72.82 0.81
C VAL A 602 21.90 73.87 1.24
N TYR A 603 21.90 74.29 2.52
CA TYR A 603 22.88 75.25 3.04
C TYR A 603 24.32 74.70 2.96
N ASN A 604 24.55 73.46 3.40
CA ASN A 604 25.89 72.89 3.36
C ASN A 604 26.34 72.56 1.93
N ARG A 605 25.42 72.14 1.05
CA ARG A 605 25.74 71.94 -0.38
C ARG A 605 26.04 73.25 -1.09
N GLY A 606 25.26 74.29 -0.84
CA GLY A 606 25.48 75.64 -1.37
C GLY A 606 26.82 76.22 -0.91
N LYS A 607 27.17 76.05 0.36
CA LYS A 607 28.50 76.42 0.91
C LYS A 607 29.64 75.68 0.21
N LEU A 608 29.52 74.37 -0.01
CA LEU A 608 30.53 73.58 -0.73
C LEU A 608 30.65 74.03 -2.19
N ARG A 609 29.54 74.23 -2.89
CA ARG A 609 29.51 74.65 -4.30
C ARG A 609 30.12 76.03 -4.50
N LEU A 610 29.87 76.96 -3.58
CA LEU A 610 30.51 78.28 -3.58
C LEU A 610 32.04 78.15 -3.48
N LYS A 611 32.53 77.25 -2.63
CA LYS A 611 33.97 76.99 -2.49
C LYS A 611 34.57 76.33 -3.73
N LEU A 612 33.82 75.48 -4.43
CA LEU A 612 34.22 74.81 -5.67
C LEU A 612 34.09 75.69 -6.93
N GLY A 613 33.59 76.93 -6.82
CA GLY A 613 33.39 77.82 -7.96
C GLY A 613 32.15 77.49 -8.81
N ASN A 614 31.27 76.59 -8.36
CA ASN A 614 29.98 76.36 -9.01
C ASN A 614 28.97 77.42 -8.54
N ILE A 615 29.11 78.63 -9.07
CA ILE A 615 28.41 79.83 -8.59
C ILE A 615 26.89 79.73 -8.81
N GLU A 616 26.45 79.27 -9.98
CA GLU A 616 25.02 79.12 -10.29
C GLU A 616 24.34 78.11 -9.36
N GLY A 617 24.99 76.95 -9.12
CA GLY A 617 24.48 75.94 -8.19
C GLY A 617 24.50 76.40 -6.73
N ALA A 618 25.47 77.23 -6.35
CA ALA A 618 25.55 77.83 -5.02
C ALA A 618 24.42 78.84 -4.79
N ILE A 619 24.15 79.73 -5.76
CA ILE A 619 23.04 80.70 -5.71
C ILE A 619 21.71 79.96 -5.52
N ALA A 620 21.43 78.93 -6.32
CA ALA A 620 20.17 78.19 -6.22
C ALA A 620 19.98 77.49 -4.86
N ASP A 621 21.05 76.90 -4.31
CA ASP A 621 20.99 76.23 -3.00
C ASP A 621 20.92 77.22 -1.82
N LEU A 622 21.59 78.37 -1.93
CA LEU A 622 21.64 79.40 -0.89
C LEU A 622 20.36 80.25 -0.88
N ASP A 623 19.78 80.56 -2.04
CA ASP A 623 18.44 81.17 -2.15
C ASP A 623 17.37 80.29 -1.50
N LYS A 624 17.45 78.97 -1.75
CA LYS A 624 16.58 78.01 -1.08
C LYS A 624 16.88 77.93 0.42
N ALA A 625 18.14 78.02 0.84
CA ALA A 625 18.51 78.01 2.26
C ALA A 625 17.98 79.25 3.01
N THR A 626 18.12 80.45 2.44
CA THR A 626 17.60 81.70 3.03
C THR A 626 16.08 81.72 3.04
N THR A 627 15.43 81.14 2.03
CA THR A 627 13.96 80.94 2.03
C THR A 627 13.52 79.99 3.16
N LEU A 628 14.25 78.88 3.38
CA LEU A 628 13.91 77.89 4.42
C LEU A 628 14.22 78.38 5.85
N LYS A 629 15.24 79.22 6.05
CA LYS A 629 15.52 79.89 7.33
C LYS A 629 15.95 81.35 7.13
N PRO A 630 14.99 82.29 7.04
CA PRO A 630 15.27 83.71 6.79
C PRO A 630 16.03 84.42 7.93
N GLU A 631 16.04 83.85 9.14
CA GLU A 631 16.74 84.46 10.28
C GLU A 631 18.20 83.98 10.40
N HIS A 632 18.69 83.16 9.48
CA HIS A 632 20.04 82.62 9.53
C HIS A 632 21.07 83.55 8.84
N ALA A 633 21.66 84.45 9.62
CA ALA A 633 22.63 85.44 9.12
C ALA A 633 23.75 84.86 8.23
N GLY A 634 24.33 83.71 8.59
CA GLY A 634 25.40 83.09 7.79
C GLY A 634 24.94 82.52 6.44
N ALA A 635 23.64 82.29 6.25
CA ALA A 635 23.09 81.89 4.96
C ALA A 635 22.94 83.09 4.03
N HIS A 636 22.48 84.22 4.56
CA HIS A 636 22.44 85.49 3.85
C HIS A 636 23.84 86.00 3.47
N GLU A 637 24.83 85.82 4.35
CA GLU A 637 26.22 86.17 4.06
C GLU A 637 26.80 85.35 2.89
N LEU A 638 26.73 84.02 2.97
CA LEU A 638 27.20 83.16 1.88
C LEU A 638 26.41 83.38 0.59
N PHE A 639 25.12 83.72 0.70
CA PHE A 639 24.30 84.05 -0.46
C PHE A 639 24.75 85.35 -1.13
N GLY A 640 25.05 86.39 -0.33
CA GLY A 640 25.67 87.62 -0.82
C GLY A 640 27.03 87.36 -1.47
N ASP A 641 27.87 86.50 -0.90
CA ASP A 641 29.16 86.11 -1.46
C ASP A 641 29.02 85.41 -2.83
N ALA A 642 28.04 84.51 -2.95
CA ALA A 642 27.73 83.84 -4.21
C ALA A 642 27.21 84.82 -5.28
N LEU A 643 26.35 85.76 -4.90
CA LEU A 643 25.81 86.79 -5.80
C LEU A 643 26.89 87.77 -6.25
N MET A 644 27.82 88.15 -5.36
CA MET A 644 28.96 89.00 -5.70
C MET A 644 29.88 88.30 -6.71
N GLN A 645 30.18 87.01 -6.51
CA GLN A 645 30.98 86.23 -7.48
C GLN A 645 30.28 86.05 -8.83
N ALA A 646 28.95 86.17 -8.89
CA ALA A 646 28.17 86.19 -10.13
C ALA A 646 28.01 87.59 -10.76
N GLY A 647 28.62 88.64 -10.18
CA GLY A 647 28.53 90.02 -10.67
C GLY A 647 27.22 90.75 -10.33
N LYS A 648 26.41 90.22 -9.41
CA LYS A 648 25.13 90.81 -8.99
C LYS A 648 25.30 91.68 -7.74
N GLU A 649 26.04 92.77 -7.88
CA GLU A 649 26.50 93.61 -6.77
C GLU A 649 25.39 94.20 -5.91
N VAL A 650 24.27 94.64 -6.51
CA VAL A 650 23.13 95.23 -5.81
C VAL A 650 22.41 94.19 -4.93
N GLU A 651 22.17 92.99 -5.47
CA GLU A 651 21.53 91.90 -4.75
C GLU A 651 22.44 91.39 -3.61
N ALA A 652 23.75 91.31 -3.86
CA ALA A 652 24.74 90.94 -2.84
C ALA A 652 24.75 91.91 -1.66
N ALA A 653 24.75 93.23 -1.93
CA ALA A 653 24.73 94.26 -0.90
C ALA A 653 23.46 94.20 -0.02
N LEU A 654 22.31 93.85 -0.60
CA LEU A 654 21.07 93.64 0.15
C LEU A 654 21.17 92.43 1.09
N GLN A 655 21.69 91.30 0.60
CA GLN A 655 21.86 90.09 1.40
C GLN A 655 22.87 90.28 2.55
N TRP A 656 23.99 90.98 2.32
CA TRP A 656 24.94 91.28 3.38
C TRP A 656 24.39 92.25 4.43
N ARG A 657 23.64 93.29 4.02
CA ARG A 657 22.96 94.19 4.97
C ARG A 657 22.00 93.40 5.85
N LEU A 658 21.18 92.51 5.27
CA LEU A 658 20.28 91.64 6.02
C LEU A 658 21.04 90.72 6.98
N ALA A 659 22.17 90.14 6.56
CA ALA A 659 23.00 89.32 7.44
C ALA A 659 23.54 90.12 8.64
N GLU A 660 23.95 91.37 8.44
CA GLU A 660 24.45 92.26 9.49
C GLU A 660 23.35 92.67 10.47
N GLU A 661 22.16 93.00 9.96
CA GLU A 661 20.98 93.29 10.78
C GLU A 661 20.59 92.09 11.66
N LEU A 662 20.57 90.88 11.09
CA LEU A 662 20.29 89.64 11.82
C LEU A 662 21.35 89.34 12.90
N ARG A 663 22.63 89.66 12.65
CA ARG A 663 23.71 89.55 13.67
C ARG A 663 23.50 90.53 14.82
N LYS A 664 23.22 91.80 14.52
CA LYS A 664 22.94 92.86 15.52
C LYS A 664 21.71 92.55 16.37
N LYS A 665 20.67 91.97 15.76
CA LYS A 665 19.44 91.52 16.44
C LYS A 665 19.67 90.31 17.36
N ARG A 666 20.72 89.52 17.10
CA ARG A 666 21.10 88.35 17.90
C ARG A 666 22.09 88.68 19.03
N SER A 667 22.88 89.74 18.89
CA SER A 667 23.77 90.24 19.97
C SER A 667 23.06 91.13 20.99
N SER A 668 21.82 91.51 20.72
CA SER A 668 20.96 92.34 21.60
C SER A 668 19.92 91.52 22.39
N LYS A 669 19.92 90.19 22.24
CA LYS A 669 19.19 89.18 23.02
C LYS A 669 20.20 88.30 23.74
#